data_AF-A0A0W0YNG5-F1
#
_entry.id   AF-A0A0W0YNG5-F1
#
_cell.length_a   1.000
_cell.length_b   1.000
_cell.length_c   1.000
_cell.angle_alpha   90.00
_cell.angle_beta   90.00
_cell.angle_gamma   90.00
#
_symmetry.space_group_name_H-M   'P 1'
#
loop_
_entity.id
_entity.type
_entity.pdbx_description
1 polymer ?
#
loop_
_entity_poly.entity_id
_entity_poly.type
_entity_poly.pdbx_seq_one_letter_code
_entity_poly.pdbx_strand_id
1 'polypeptide(L)'
;MNKNKIAQLLMILMAWLIILIQAHASLSIIPNKNCLSKNHLGDCVVQMTAGSSVPATVTIFNNSKRVTAANIHATLPSDWTDVSQDASNCVILPPQKSCVLKFLPGNTAHPATSIPIVGTRTSTSYITMEVVAAGYTIGGSVAGLTANGLIIRNNGKEDLSIPANATSFQFPTPIPEGGSYEVTIVQQPTGLTCSIENASGTDVMGNVTNISIVCSVPMYTIGGSISGLTSSGLTLLNNGTDTLSVPANSTSFQFSTLIAAGGSYSVTIQHQPAGLTCTIDNASGTDVMANVTNISIVCSATTYTIGGSISGLTTDGLVLQNNGGDDLPVSANATSFQFSTPIAEGGSYAVTIRHQPAGLTCTIDNATGYNVMANVTDISIVCSVTTYTIGGSISGLTTDGLVLQNNGGDDLSVSANAISFQFSTPVAEGGGYDVTVKQQPSGLKCSVSNGSGSNVMADVTDISVTCVVLYTYVTNSGANTVSLCNINQTTGVLTCPGTTGSGFNNPRAIHINPTGSFAYIVNQNNGLITLCNVNQTSGVLNCPGTTGGSFQSPIDIAINPAGTMAYVTNSGNNTVSQCVINQTTGELSCPSTTGSGFNGPGGITVNSAGTFAYIVNELANNISACGIDQSTGNFTSCAVYTGDFNHPNRITLNPGGNFAYVSNGFGDTTPSQVFLCSVEQSTGALTCPGTTGSGFNQPFGITINSANTIAYIANSGNSSVSLCNITQSTGALSCPGTTGSGFTNPTGIAITGNL
;
A
#
# COMPACT_ATOMS: atom_id res chain seq x y z
N MET A 1 -58.86 -45.90 166.35
CA MET A 1 -58.85 -46.51 165.00
C MET A 1 -58.22 -45.54 164.00
N ASN A 2 -57.22 -45.99 163.24
CA ASN A 2 -57.22 -45.94 161.78
C ASN A 2 -57.51 -44.58 161.05
N LYS A 3 -56.46 -43.82 160.67
CA LYS A 3 -56.43 -42.89 159.51
C LYS A 3 -55.00 -42.61 158.97
N ASN A 4 -53.98 -43.21 159.59
CA ASN A 4 -52.58 -43.29 159.14
C ASN A 4 -52.37 -44.11 157.85
N LYS A 5 -53.36 -44.26 156.96
CA LYS A 5 -53.15 -44.95 155.67
C LYS A 5 -53.84 -44.32 154.46
N ILE A 6 -54.74 -43.35 154.60
CA ILE A 6 -55.50 -42.81 153.44
C ILE A 6 -55.09 -41.36 153.11
N ALA A 7 -54.81 -40.51 154.09
CA ALA A 7 -54.32 -39.15 153.81
C ALA A 7 -52.84 -39.14 153.38
N GLN A 8 -52.03 -40.04 153.94
CA GLN A 8 -50.68 -40.32 153.42
C GLN A 8 -50.74 -40.93 152.01
N LEU A 9 -51.79 -41.70 151.66
CA LEU A 9 -51.95 -42.23 150.30
C LEU A 9 -52.37 -41.15 149.28
N LEU A 10 -53.21 -40.17 149.67
CA LEU A 10 -53.66 -39.12 148.75
C LEU A 10 -52.60 -38.04 148.45
N MET A 11 -51.69 -37.73 149.38
CA MET A 11 -50.55 -36.86 149.05
C MET A 11 -49.38 -37.63 148.42
N ILE A 12 -49.21 -38.93 148.70
CA ILE A 12 -48.30 -39.79 147.94
C ILE A 12 -48.81 -39.97 146.48
N LEU A 13 -50.11 -39.80 146.21
CA LEU A 13 -50.62 -39.71 144.82
C LEU A 13 -50.38 -38.35 144.15
N MET A 14 -50.36 -37.23 144.90
CA MET A 14 -49.85 -35.95 144.38
C MET A 14 -48.31 -35.94 144.26
N ALA A 15 -47.63 -36.89 144.91
CA ALA A 15 -46.23 -37.22 144.65
C ALA A 15 -46.03 -38.07 143.38
N TRP A 16 -47.07 -38.34 142.58
CA TRP A 16 -46.96 -39.11 141.32
C TRP A 16 -47.38 -38.36 140.05
N LEU A 17 -47.89 -37.11 140.11
CA LEU A 17 -48.31 -36.33 138.92
C LEU A 17 -47.45 -35.10 138.59
N ILE A 18 -46.28 -34.93 139.23
CA ILE A 18 -45.16 -34.12 138.71
C ILE A 18 -43.88 -34.93 138.91
N ILE A 19 -43.84 -36.09 138.28
CA ILE A 19 -42.63 -36.88 138.05
C ILE A 19 -42.01 -36.37 136.74
N LEU A 20 -40.69 -36.08 136.79
CA LEU A 20 -39.78 -35.87 135.66
C LEU A 20 -40.01 -34.63 134.78
N ILE A 21 -39.59 -33.45 135.26
CA ILE A 21 -39.01 -32.47 134.36
C ILE A 21 -37.59 -32.17 134.87
N GLN A 22 -36.62 -32.97 134.43
CA GLN A 22 -35.23 -32.51 134.47
C GLN A 22 -35.18 -31.23 133.62
N ALA A 23 -35.01 -30.08 134.27
CA ALA A 23 -34.87 -28.83 133.55
C ALA A 23 -33.67 -28.92 132.60
N HIS A 24 -33.93 -28.85 131.28
CA HIS A 24 -32.93 -28.80 130.23
C HIS A 24 -32.55 -27.35 129.90
N ALA A 25 -31.30 -27.14 129.51
CA ALA A 25 -30.83 -25.90 128.94
C ALA A 25 -31.24 -25.83 127.45
N SER A 26 -31.92 -24.75 127.07
CA SER A 26 -32.21 -24.43 125.67
C SER A 26 -31.00 -23.73 125.06
N LEU A 27 -30.50 -24.25 123.93
CA LEU A 27 -29.32 -23.74 123.24
C LEU A 27 -29.73 -22.91 122.02
N SER A 28 -29.02 -21.80 121.76
CA SER A 28 -29.06 -21.10 120.48
C SER A 28 -27.74 -21.29 119.75
N ILE A 29 -27.82 -21.48 118.43
CA ILE A 29 -26.67 -21.67 117.55
C ILE A 29 -26.45 -20.39 116.74
N ILE A 30 -25.24 -19.83 116.79
CA ILE A 30 -24.86 -18.60 116.09
C ILE A 30 -23.60 -18.88 115.25
N PRO A 31 -23.73 -19.04 113.92
CA PRO A 31 -22.59 -19.27 113.02
C PRO A 31 -21.79 -17.99 112.81
N ASN A 32 -20.46 -18.04 112.95
CA ASN A 32 -19.66 -16.82 113.07
C ASN A 32 -19.10 -16.24 111.76
N LYS A 33 -18.94 -17.00 110.66
CA LYS A 33 -18.32 -16.43 109.43
C LYS A 33 -18.61 -17.04 108.04
N ASN A 34 -19.35 -18.14 107.90
CA ASN A 34 -19.58 -18.81 106.59
C ASN A 34 -21.06 -19.07 106.29
N CYS A 35 -21.95 -18.15 106.65
CA CYS A 35 -23.39 -18.30 106.44
C CYS A 35 -23.82 -17.64 105.11
N LEU A 36 -24.13 -18.44 104.09
CA LEU A 36 -24.53 -17.97 102.76
C LEU A 36 -26.02 -18.21 102.50
N SER A 37 -26.90 -17.63 103.32
CA SER A 37 -28.33 -17.50 103.00
C SER A 37 -29.04 -16.52 103.93
N LYS A 38 -29.51 -15.39 103.39
CA LYS A 38 -30.59 -14.57 103.95
C LYS A 38 -31.89 -15.01 103.29
N ASN A 39 -32.67 -15.89 103.93
CA ASN A 39 -34.08 -16.09 103.61
C ASN A 39 -34.89 -16.38 104.89
N HIS A 40 -36.13 -15.89 104.92
CA HIS A 40 -36.97 -15.54 106.07
C HIS A 40 -37.45 -16.66 107.02
N LEU A 41 -36.81 -17.84 107.06
CA LEU A 41 -37.21 -19.00 107.89
C LEU A 41 -36.00 -19.78 108.46
N GLY A 42 -35.05 -19.09 109.10
CA GLY A 42 -34.28 -19.65 110.24
C GLY A 42 -33.13 -20.65 110.01
N ASP A 43 -32.80 -21.12 108.80
CA ASP A 43 -31.74 -22.13 108.60
C ASP A 43 -30.47 -21.57 107.92
N CYS A 44 -29.37 -21.48 108.68
CA CYS A 44 -28.04 -21.14 108.16
C CYS A 44 -27.29 -22.39 107.68
N VAL A 45 -26.73 -22.38 106.46
CA VAL A 45 -25.78 -23.38 105.97
C VAL A 45 -24.35 -22.88 106.17
N VAL A 46 -23.55 -23.63 106.93
CA VAL A 46 -22.12 -23.37 107.11
C VAL A 46 -21.35 -24.07 105.99
N GLN A 47 -20.87 -23.28 105.02
CA GLN A 47 -19.99 -23.80 103.96
C GLN A 47 -18.54 -23.89 104.42
N MET A 48 -17.88 -24.99 104.07
CA MET A 48 -16.43 -25.18 104.16
C MET A 48 -15.87 -25.55 102.79
N THR A 49 -14.60 -25.28 102.53
CA THR A 49 -13.92 -25.70 101.29
C THR A 49 -13.05 -26.91 101.58
N ALA A 50 -13.17 -27.95 100.77
CA ALA A 50 -12.36 -29.16 100.87
C ALA A 50 -10.86 -28.80 100.88
N GLY A 51 -10.10 -29.36 101.83
CA GLY A 51 -8.67 -29.12 102.00
C GLY A 51 -8.30 -27.77 102.66
N SER A 52 -9.28 -26.95 103.06
CA SER A 52 -9.02 -25.69 103.76
C SER A 52 -8.47 -25.93 105.17
N SER A 53 -7.37 -25.26 105.50
CA SER A 53 -6.81 -25.23 106.86
C SER A 53 -7.51 -24.24 107.80
N VAL A 54 -8.52 -23.51 107.30
CA VAL A 54 -9.28 -22.52 108.06
C VAL A 54 -10.55 -23.16 108.63
N PRO A 55 -10.69 -23.32 109.96
CA PRO A 55 -11.86 -23.94 110.56
C PRO A 55 -13.10 -23.06 110.46
N ALA A 56 -14.25 -23.67 110.19
CA ALA A 56 -15.55 -23.05 110.43
C ALA A 56 -15.85 -23.05 111.93
N THR A 57 -16.46 -21.98 112.44
CA THR A 57 -16.76 -21.83 113.87
C THR A 57 -18.23 -21.54 114.13
N VAL A 58 -18.78 -22.21 115.12
CA VAL A 58 -20.18 -22.13 115.52
C VAL A 58 -20.25 -21.81 117.02
N THR A 59 -20.83 -20.67 117.38
CA THR A 59 -21.01 -20.28 118.78
C THR A 59 -22.30 -20.87 119.31
N ILE A 60 -22.23 -21.56 120.46
CA ILE A 60 -23.38 -22.12 121.16
C ILE A 60 -23.64 -21.28 122.40
N PHE A 61 -24.85 -20.74 122.54
CA PHE A 61 -25.26 -19.94 123.70
C PHE A 61 -26.31 -20.66 124.54
N ASN A 62 -26.11 -20.73 125.85
CA ASN A 62 -27.07 -21.33 126.78
C ASN A 62 -28.10 -20.27 127.23
N ASN A 63 -29.31 -20.33 126.67
CA ASN A 63 -30.41 -19.42 126.99
C ASN A 63 -31.06 -19.71 128.35
N SER A 64 -30.70 -20.82 129.01
CA SER A 64 -31.21 -21.09 130.35
C SER A 64 -30.73 -20.02 131.32
N LYS A 65 -31.61 -19.65 132.26
CA LYS A 65 -31.25 -18.78 133.40
C LYS A 65 -30.81 -19.56 134.63
N ARG A 66 -30.97 -20.89 134.63
CA ARG A 66 -30.79 -21.74 135.83
C ARG A 66 -30.04 -23.05 135.59
N VAL A 67 -30.01 -23.56 134.36
CA VAL A 67 -29.43 -24.88 134.04
C VAL A 67 -28.07 -24.72 133.37
N THR A 68 -27.03 -25.27 133.99
CA THR A 68 -25.73 -25.47 133.35
C THR A 68 -25.81 -26.68 132.43
N ALA A 69 -25.49 -26.47 131.15
CA ALA A 69 -25.31 -27.53 130.17
C ALA A 69 -23.87 -28.09 130.25
N ALA A 70 -23.65 -29.33 129.85
CA ALA A 70 -22.31 -29.91 129.81
C ALA A 70 -22.10 -30.79 128.57
N ASN A 71 -20.84 -31.00 128.19
CA ASN A 71 -20.40 -31.87 127.09
C ASN A 71 -21.11 -31.61 125.76
N ILE A 72 -21.25 -30.34 125.38
CA ILE A 72 -21.93 -29.97 124.13
C ILE A 72 -21.00 -30.28 122.95
N HIS A 73 -21.49 -31.04 121.97
CA HIS A 73 -20.77 -31.42 120.75
C HIS A 73 -21.76 -31.67 119.60
N ALA A 74 -21.29 -31.57 118.35
CA ALA A 74 -22.03 -32.06 117.19
C ALA A 74 -21.81 -33.56 116.99
N THR A 75 -22.84 -34.25 116.50
CA THR A 75 -22.73 -35.63 115.98
C THR A 75 -22.65 -35.55 114.46
N LEU A 76 -21.45 -35.67 113.90
CA LEU A 76 -21.25 -35.65 112.46
C LEU A 76 -21.78 -36.95 111.81
N PRO A 77 -22.33 -36.88 110.57
CA PRO A 77 -22.71 -38.04 109.78
C PRO A 77 -21.56 -39.03 109.62
N SER A 78 -21.86 -40.33 109.55
CA SER A 78 -20.84 -41.39 109.48
C SER A 78 -19.98 -41.35 108.21
N ASP A 79 -20.49 -40.74 107.15
CA ASP A 79 -19.80 -40.51 105.87
C ASP A 79 -18.83 -39.31 105.90
N TRP A 80 -18.95 -38.43 106.90
CA TRP A 80 -18.05 -37.28 107.10
C TRP A 80 -16.78 -37.68 107.86
N THR A 81 -16.11 -38.72 107.38
CA THR A 81 -14.93 -39.33 108.06
C THR A 81 -13.71 -38.42 108.12
N ASP A 82 -13.63 -37.41 107.26
CA ASP A 82 -12.50 -36.49 107.13
C ASP A 82 -12.78 -35.10 107.72
N VAL A 83 -13.99 -34.85 108.21
CA VAL A 83 -14.35 -33.62 108.91
C VAL A 83 -14.14 -33.83 110.41
N SER A 84 -13.32 -32.97 111.02
CA SER A 84 -13.04 -33.04 112.45
C SER A 84 -13.73 -31.93 113.22
N GLN A 85 -14.14 -32.23 114.45
CA GLN A 85 -14.72 -31.25 115.38
C GLN A 85 -13.84 -31.10 116.63
N ASP A 86 -13.61 -29.85 117.05
CA ASP A 86 -13.09 -29.49 118.37
C ASP A 86 -14.21 -28.87 119.22
N ALA A 87 -14.55 -29.59 120.30
CA ALA A 87 -15.57 -29.20 121.30
C ALA A 87 -14.97 -28.93 122.69
N SER A 88 -13.64 -28.81 122.81
CA SER A 88 -12.94 -28.67 124.09
C SER A 88 -13.38 -27.45 124.91
N ASN A 89 -13.88 -26.39 124.25
CA ASN A 89 -14.40 -25.19 124.90
C ASN A 89 -15.84 -25.36 125.44
N CYS A 90 -16.52 -26.46 125.11
CA CYS A 90 -17.94 -26.69 125.37
C CYS A 90 -18.23 -27.78 126.43
N VAL A 91 -17.25 -28.11 127.29
CA VAL A 91 -17.37 -29.15 128.33
C VAL A 91 -18.35 -28.75 129.44
N ILE A 92 -18.36 -27.48 129.86
CA ILE A 92 -19.34 -26.93 130.82
C ILE A 92 -19.78 -25.58 130.30
N LEU A 93 -21.09 -25.39 130.14
CA LEU A 93 -21.70 -24.16 129.66
C LEU A 93 -22.73 -23.62 130.66
N PRO A 94 -22.32 -22.69 131.56
CA PRO A 94 -23.22 -22.10 132.55
C PRO A 94 -24.40 -21.33 131.92
N PRO A 95 -25.47 -21.06 132.70
CA PRO A 95 -26.57 -20.20 132.29
C PRO A 95 -26.09 -18.86 131.71
N GLN A 96 -26.67 -18.42 130.60
CA GLN A 96 -26.37 -17.13 129.94
C GLN A 96 -24.92 -16.95 129.46
N LYS A 97 -24.18 -18.04 129.24
CA LYS A 97 -22.82 -18.03 128.66
C LYS A 97 -22.80 -18.73 127.30
N SER A 98 -21.74 -18.50 126.52
CA SER A 98 -21.48 -19.17 125.25
C SER A 98 -20.16 -19.96 125.26
N CYS A 99 -20.11 -20.98 124.42
CA CYS A 99 -18.88 -21.68 124.01
C CYS A 99 -18.83 -21.77 122.47
N VAL A 100 -17.73 -22.24 121.90
CA VAL A 100 -17.54 -22.34 120.44
C VAL A 100 -17.14 -23.75 120.04
N LEU A 101 -17.84 -24.31 119.05
CA LEU A 101 -17.43 -25.50 118.31
C LEU A 101 -16.65 -25.08 117.07
N LYS A 102 -15.56 -25.79 116.77
CA LYS A 102 -14.77 -25.59 115.54
C LYS A 102 -14.80 -26.84 114.68
N PHE A 103 -14.99 -26.66 113.38
CA PHE A 103 -15.03 -27.71 112.38
C PHE A 103 -13.91 -27.49 111.36
N LEU A 104 -13.05 -28.49 111.16
CA LEU A 104 -12.03 -28.47 110.12
C LEU A 104 -12.49 -29.41 109.00
N PRO A 105 -12.67 -28.93 107.74
CA PRO A 105 -13.07 -29.80 106.64
C PRO A 105 -11.92 -30.74 106.26
N GLY A 106 -12.28 -31.93 105.77
CA GLY A 106 -11.34 -32.81 105.10
C GLY A 106 -11.18 -32.45 103.61
N ASN A 107 -10.63 -33.38 102.83
CA ASN A 107 -10.37 -33.18 101.40
C ASN A 107 -11.55 -33.59 100.50
N THR A 108 -12.60 -34.19 101.07
CA THR A 108 -13.76 -34.66 100.33
C THR A 108 -14.86 -33.61 100.37
N ALA A 109 -15.46 -33.33 99.22
CA ALA A 109 -16.66 -32.51 99.17
C ALA A 109 -17.86 -33.31 99.73
N HIS A 110 -18.66 -32.65 100.56
CA HIS A 110 -19.84 -33.23 101.21
C HIS A 110 -21.04 -32.33 100.96
N PRO A 111 -22.20 -32.89 100.55
CA PRO A 111 -23.39 -32.08 100.30
C PRO A 111 -23.98 -31.49 101.59
N ALA A 112 -24.79 -30.43 101.45
CA ALA A 112 -25.48 -29.80 102.58
C ALA A 112 -26.32 -30.78 103.41
N THR A 113 -25.91 -30.96 104.66
CA THR A 113 -26.48 -31.95 105.59
C THR A 113 -26.80 -31.32 106.95
N SER A 114 -27.92 -31.71 107.56
CA SER A 114 -28.34 -31.21 108.89
C SER A 114 -27.67 -31.99 110.02
N ILE A 115 -26.93 -31.29 110.86
CA ILE A 115 -26.05 -31.84 111.90
C ILE A 115 -26.63 -31.55 113.29
N PRO A 116 -26.91 -32.58 114.12
CA PRO A 116 -27.39 -32.39 115.49
C PRO A 116 -26.27 -31.95 116.44
N ILE A 117 -26.58 -30.97 117.29
CA ILE A 117 -25.79 -30.50 118.44
C ILE A 117 -26.45 -31.01 119.72
N VAL A 118 -25.72 -31.83 120.47
CA VAL A 118 -26.21 -32.56 121.66
C VAL A 118 -25.32 -32.30 122.87
N GLY A 119 -25.86 -32.48 124.07
CA GLY A 119 -25.14 -32.31 125.34
C GLY A 119 -25.93 -32.85 126.54
N THR A 120 -25.28 -32.93 127.70
CA THR A 120 -25.93 -33.35 128.94
C THR A 120 -26.79 -32.23 129.49
N ARG A 121 -28.05 -32.57 129.81
CA ARG A 121 -29.09 -31.63 130.26
C ARG A 121 -29.41 -30.53 129.24
N THR A 122 -29.35 -30.83 127.94
CA THR A 122 -29.76 -29.91 126.86
C THR A 122 -30.84 -30.53 125.99
N SER A 123 -31.59 -29.71 125.26
CA SER A 123 -32.35 -30.17 124.09
C SER A 123 -31.45 -30.22 122.86
N THR A 124 -31.61 -31.22 121.99
CA THR A 124 -30.90 -31.28 120.70
C THR A 124 -31.27 -30.07 119.85
N SER A 125 -30.25 -29.44 119.26
CA SER A 125 -30.40 -28.34 118.29
C SER A 125 -29.75 -28.76 116.97
N TYR A 126 -30.05 -28.10 115.84
CA TYR A 126 -29.54 -28.52 114.52
C TYR A 126 -28.86 -27.36 113.79
N ILE A 127 -27.86 -27.68 112.96
CA ILE A 127 -27.22 -26.74 112.05
C ILE A 127 -26.92 -27.44 110.72
N THR A 128 -27.12 -26.77 109.59
CA THR A 128 -26.80 -27.34 108.27
C THR A 128 -25.36 -26.99 107.89
N MET A 129 -24.58 -27.96 107.38
CA MET A 129 -23.20 -27.75 106.93
C MET A 129 -22.95 -28.44 105.58
N GLU A 130 -22.01 -27.92 104.78
CA GLU A 130 -21.50 -28.58 103.54
C GLU A 130 -20.01 -28.32 103.30
N VAL A 131 -19.37 -29.13 102.45
CA VAL A 131 -17.97 -28.98 102.01
C VAL A 131 -17.91 -28.95 100.47
N VAL A 132 -17.35 -27.89 99.86
CA VAL A 132 -17.26 -27.71 98.37
C VAL A 132 -15.83 -27.86 97.82
N ALA A 133 -15.68 -28.26 96.55
CA ALA A 133 -14.38 -28.47 95.87
C ALA A 133 -13.69 -27.16 95.42
N ALA A 134 -12.37 -27.18 95.21
CA ALA A 134 -11.56 -26.06 94.69
C ALA A 134 -11.53 -26.03 93.14
N GLY A 135 -11.38 -24.85 92.50
CA GLY A 135 -11.33 -24.70 91.02
C GLY A 135 -10.21 -23.79 90.49
N TYR A 136 -9.87 -23.90 89.20
CA TYR A 136 -8.75 -23.25 88.49
C TYR A 136 -9.19 -22.22 87.43
N THR A 137 -8.40 -21.17 87.18
CA THR A 137 -8.73 -20.10 86.21
C THR A 137 -8.33 -20.44 84.76
N ILE A 138 -8.96 -19.78 83.77
CA ILE A 138 -8.64 -19.88 82.35
C ILE A 138 -8.33 -18.49 81.79
N GLY A 139 -7.16 -18.30 81.19
CA GLY A 139 -6.77 -17.04 80.56
C GLY A 139 -5.57 -17.19 79.63
N GLY A 140 -5.12 -16.06 79.10
CA GLY A 140 -4.11 -16.05 78.04
C GLY A 140 -3.62 -14.65 77.66
N SER A 141 -2.73 -14.59 76.66
CA SER A 141 -2.20 -13.34 76.09
C SER A 141 -2.94 -12.93 74.81
N VAL A 142 -2.94 -11.64 74.53
CA VAL A 142 -3.50 -11.05 73.29
C VAL A 142 -2.43 -10.14 72.67
N ALA A 143 -2.19 -10.31 71.37
CA ALA A 143 -1.20 -9.54 70.61
C ALA A 143 -1.82 -9.03 69.30
N GLY A 144 -1.47 -7.80 68.91
CA GLY A 144 -1.87 -7.21 67.62
C GLY A 144 -3.34 -6.78 67.50
N LEU A 145 -4.14 -6.89 68.58
CA LEU A 145 -5.53 -6.44 68.60
C LEU A 145 -5.61 -4.91 68.73
N THR A 146 -5.58 -4.18 67.62
CA THR A 146 -5.65 -2.70 67.60
C THR A 146 -7.07 -2.16 67.43
N ALA A 147 -8.05 -3.02 67.14
CA ALA A 147 -9.44 -2.66 66.87
C ALA A 147 -10.41 -3.42 67.80
N ASN A 148 -11.56 -2.80 68.09
CA ASN A 148 -12.62 -3.42 68.90
C ASN A 148 -13.39 -4.48 68.09
N GLY A 149 -14.11 -5.34 68.81
CA GLY A 149 -15.05 -6.30 68.20
C GLY A 149 -14.63 -7.76 68.27
N LEU A 150 -13.49 -8.08 68.89
CA LEU A 150 -13.12 -9.47 69.15
C LEU A 150 -14.00 -10.05 70.28
N ILE A 151 -14.67 -11.17 69.99
CA ILE A 151 -15.43 -11.96 70.98
C ILE A 151 -14.95 -13.40 70.93
N ILE A 152 -14.60 -13.96 72.09
CA ILE A 152 -14.21 -15.37 72.26
C ILE A 152 -15.20 -16.11 73.15
N ARG A 153 -15.31 -17.43 72.99
CA ARG A 153 -16.26 -18.28 73.74
C ARG A 153 -15.58 -19.49 74.33
N ASN A 154 -15.79 -19.76 75.61
CA ASN A 154 -15.34 -20.99 76.28
C ASN A 154 -16.46 -22.04 76.37
N ASN A 155 -16.15 -23.29 76.02
CA ASN A 155 -17.00 -24.49 76.15
C ASN A 155 -18.43 -24.31 75.60
N GLY A 156 -18.58 -23.49 74.56
CA GLY A 156 -19.88 -23.23 73.93
C GLY A 156 -20.87 -22.39 74.76
N LYS A 157 -20.48 -21.86 75.92
CA LYS A 157 -21.42 -21.28 76.91
C LYS A 157 -21.08 -19.88 77.39
N GLU A 158 -19.80 -19.55 77.57
CA GLU A 158 -19.37 -18.29 78.17
C GLU A 158 -18.66 -17.41 77.13
N ASP A 159 -19.30 -16.29 76.76
CA ASP A 159 -18.72 -15.30 75.85
C ASP A 159 -17.93 -14.23 76.61
N LEU A 160 -16.78 -13.87 76.07
CA LEU A 160 -15.92 -12.81 76.57
C LEU A 160 -15.55 -11.87 75.42
N SER A 161 -15.94 -10.60 75.55
CA SER A 161 -15.50 -9.54 74.64
C SER A 161 -14.14 -9.01 75.05
N ILE A 162 -13.20 -8.96 74.10
CA ILE A 162 -11.84 -8.47 74.32
C ILE A 162 -11.72 -7.05 73.74
N PRO A 163 -11.44 -6.03 74.57
CA PRO A 163 -11.31 -4.65 74.09
C PRO A 163 -10.02 -4.45 73.28
N ALA A 164 -10.02 -3.44 72.40
CA ALA A 164 -8.82 -3.05 71.66
C ALA A 164 -7.65 -2.77 72.61
N ASN A 165 -6.44 -3.14 72.19
CA ASN A 165 -5.18 -3.04 72.91
C ASN A 165 -5.09 -3.88 74.19
N ALA A 166 -6.02 -4.80 74.44
CA ALA A 166 -5.83 -5.80 75.48
C ALA A 166 -4.55 -6.60 75.24
N THR A 167 -3.79 -6.86 76.31
CA THR A 167 -2.58 -7.69 76.28
C THR A 167 -2.81 -9.07 76.89
N SER A 168 -3.92 -9.27 77.58
CA SER A 168 -4.33 -10.53 78.19
C SER A 168 -5.85 -10.63 78.35
N PHE A 169 -6.33 -11.84 78.62
CA PHE A 169 -7.74 -12.12 78.94
C PHE A 169 -7.86 -13.21 80.00
N GLN A 170 -9.00 -13.27 80.68
CA GLN A 170 -9.34 -14.33 81.63
C GLN A 170 -10.85 -14.54 81.65
N PHE A 171 -11.31 -15.79 81.60
CA PHE A 171 -12.72 -16.14 81.78
C PHE A 171 -13.14 -16.00 83.26
N PRO A 172 -14.33 -15.45 83.55
CA PRO A 172 -14.83 -15.32 84.92
C PRO A 172 -15.09 -16.65 85.64
N THR A 173 -15.54 -17.68 84.94
CA THR A 173 -15.94 -18.96 85.55
C THR A 173 -14.74 -19.92 85.67
N PRO A 174 -14.36 -20.35 86.90
CA PRO A 174 -13.29 -21.35 87.09
C PRO A 174 -13.69 -22.75 86.60
N ILE A 175 -12.71 -23.54 86.17
CA ILE A 175 -12.90 -24.97 85.85
C ILE A 175 -12.67 -25.80 87.12
N PRO A 176 -13.52 -26.82 87.40
CA PRO A 176 -13.21 -27.84 88.39
C PRO A 176 -11.90 -28.59 88.09
N GLU A 177 -11.24 -29.10 89.12
CA GLU A 177 -10.10 -30.02 88.96
C GLU A 177 -10.50 -31.23 88.07
N GLY A 178 -9.67 -31.53 87.06
CA GLY A 178 -9.93 -32.58 86.07
C GLY A 178 -10.89 -32.17 84.93
N GLY A 179 -11.37 -30.92 84.90
CA GLY A 179 -12.26 -30.44 83.83
C GLY A 179 -11.53 -30.11 82.51
N SER A 180 -12.29 -29.64 81.51
CA SER A 180 -11.78 -29.28 80.18
C SER A 180 -12.20 -27.87 79.74
N TYR A 181 -11.48 -27.31 78.77
CA TYR A 181 -11.79 -26.04 78.11
C TYR A 181 -11.63 -26.12 76.59
N GLU A 182 -12.39 -25.29 75.90
CA GLU A 182 -12.33 -25.06 74.45
C GLU A 182 -12.72 -23.61 74.15
N VAL A 183 -11.78 -22.81 73.68
CA VAL A 183 -11.92 -21.39 73.36
C VAL A 183 -12.01 -21.20 71.85
N THR A 184 -13.08 -20.58 71.38
CA THR A 184 -13.32 -20.31 69.96
C THR A 184 -13.52 -18.81 69.72
N ILE A 185 -13.18 -18.32 68.52
CA ILE A 185 -13.53 -16.95 68.12
C ILE A 185 -14.97 -16.94 67.61
N VAL A 186 -15.82 -16.14 68.25
CA VAL A 186 -17.21 -15.92 67.84
C VAL A 186 -17.32 -14.77 66.84
N GLN A 187 -16.48 -13.74 67.00
CA GLN A 187 -16.48 -12.57 66.14
C GLN A 187 -15.06 -12.02 65.98
N GLN A 188 -14.66 -11.77 64.73
CA GLN A 188 -13.42 -11.06 64.41
C GLN A 188 -13.59 -9.54 64.63
N PRO A 189 -12.55 -8.83 65.10
CA PRO A 189 -12.56 -7.38 65.20
C PRO A 189 -12.54 -6.71 63.81
N THR A 190 -12.93 -5.44 63.74
CA THR A 190 -12.96 -4.71 62.47
C THR A 190 -11.54 -4.49 61.91
N GLY A 191 -11.29 -4.91 60.67
CA GLY A 191 -10.02 -4.65 59.95
C GLY A 191 -8.83 -5.51 60.37
N LEU A 192 -9.01 -6.51 61.24
CA LEU A 192 -7.98 -7.47 61.61
C LEU A 192 -8.51 -8.90 61.50
N THR A 193 -7.60 -9.84 61.31
CA THR A 193 -7.86 -11.27 61.46
C THR A 193 -7.07 -11.78 62.66
N CYS A 194 -7.77 -12.34 63.64
CA CYS A 194 -7.22 -12.96 64.83
C CYS A 194 -7.24 -14.49 64.74
N SER A 195 -6.23 -15.15 65.28
CA SER A 195 -6.15 -16.61 65.49
C SER A 195 -5.91 -16.93 66.96
N ILE A 196 -6.28 -18.14 67.40
CA ILE A 196 -6.05 -18.64 68.76
C ILE A 196 -5.10 -19.84 68.70
N GLU A 197 -4.06 -19.82 69.52
CA GLU A 197 -3.19 -20.96 69.84
C GLU A 197 -3.49 -21.49 71.24
N ASN A 198 -3.29 -22.80 71.44
CA ASN A 198 -3.66 -23.52 72.67
C ASN A 198 -5.13 -23.35 73.05
N ALA A 199 -6.02 -23.37 72.05
CA ALA A 199 -7.44 -23.09 72.21
C ALA A 199 -8.18 -24.11 73.09
N SER A 200 -7.64 -25.30 73.38
CA SER A 200 -8.34 -26.34 74.13
C SER A 200 -7.43 -27.16 75.04
N GLY A 201 -7.98 -27.74 76.11
CA GLY A 201 -7.29 -28.69 76.99
C GLY A 201 -8.25 -29.52 77.85
N THR A 202 -7.82 -30.70 78.27
CA THR A 202 -8.54 -31.64 79.16
C THR A 202 -7.72 -31.93 80.42
N ASP A 203 -8.34 -32.48 81.47
CA ASP A 203 -7.71 -32.83 82.75
C ASP A 203 -6.95 -31.65 83.39
N VAL A 204 -7.63 -30.51 83.55
CA VAL A 204 -7.04 -29.30 84.10
C VAL A 204 -6.73 -29.47 85.60
N MET A 205 -5.43 -29.50 85.93
CA MET A 205 -4.89 -29.65 87.29
C MET A 205 -4.26 -28.34 87.83
N GLY A 206 -4.47 -27.21 87.16
CA GLY A 206 -3.87 -25.91 87.49
C GLY A 206 -4.45 -24.76 86.65
N ASN A 207 -4.10 -23.52 86.97
CA ASN A 207 -4.54 -22.36 86.17
C ASN A 207 -4.00 -22.44 84.74
N VAL A 208 -4.89 -22.26 83.76
CA VAL A 208 -4.56 -22.22 82.33
C VAL A 208 -4.21 -20.77 81.96
N THR A 209 -2.98 -20.54 81.51
CA THR A 209 -2.47 -19.19 81.19
C THR A 209 -1.81 -19.11 79.81
N ASN A 210 -1.75 -20.21 79.06
CA ASN A 210 -0.97 -20.37 77.84
C ASN A 210 -1.78 -20.19 76.54
N ILE A 211 -3.04 -19.79 76.63
CA ILE A 211 -3.85 -19.49 75.44
C ILE A 211 -3.32 -18.19 74.82
N SER A 212 -3.07 -18.16 73.52
CA SER A 212 -2.50 -16.98 72.85
C SER A 212 -3.39 -16.56 71.69
N ILE A 213 -3.78 -15.29 71.66
CA ILE A 213 -4.53 -14.68 70.57
C ILE A 213 -3.61 -13.73 69.80
N VAL A 214 -3.48 -13.93 68.49
CA VAL A 214 -2.66 -13.06 67.63
C VAL A 214 -3.53 -12.48 66.52
N CYS A 215 -3.57 -11.16 66.41
CA CYS A 215 -4.31 -10.42 65.39
C CYS A 215 -3.37 -9.70 64.42
N SER A 216 -3.75 -9.63 63.15
CA SER A 216 -2.97 -8.97 62.09
C SER A 216 -3.87 -8.33 61.04
N VAL A 217 -3.37 -7.32 60.32
CA VAL A 217 -4.08 -6.69 59.20
C VAL A 217 -4.01 -7.62 57.97
N PRO A 218 -5.12 -7.91 57.27
CA PRO A 218 -5.09 -8.65 56.01
C PRO A 218 -4.27 -7.91 54.95
N MET A 219 -3.48 -8.65 54.16
CA MET A 219 -2.64 -8.11 53.08
C MET A 219 -3.07 -8.72 51.74
N TYR A 220 -3.12 -7.92 50.67
CA TYR A 220 -3.61 -8.29 49.34
C TYR A 220 -2.54 -8.09 48.26
N THR A 221 -2.56 -8.94 47.23
CA THR A 221 -1.66 -8.83 46.07
C THR A 221 -2.18 -7.83 45.04
N ILE A 222 -1.27 -7.28 44.23
CA ILE A 222 -1.59 -6.47 43.06
C ILE A 222 -1.03 -7.15 41.82
N GLY A 223 -1.87 -7.43 40.85
CA GLY A 223 -1.48 -8.04 39.59
C GLY A 223 -2.52 -7.86 38.50
N GLY A 224 -2.25 -8.46 37.35
CA GLY A 224 -3.05 -8.26 36.16
C GLY A 224 -2.66 -9.15 35.00
N SER A 225 -3.36 -8.97 33.88
CA SER A 225 -3.09 -9.65 32.62
C SER A 225 -2.26 -8.79 31.68
N ILE A 226 -1.49 -9.45 30.81
CA ILE A 226 -0.68 -8.83 29.78
C ILE A 226 -1.00 -9.51 28.44
N SER A 227 -1.17 -8.70 27.40
CA SER A 227 -1.35 -9.18 26.03
C SER A 227 -0.40 -8.45 25.07
N GLY A 228 0.11 -9.17 24.06
CA GLY A 228 0.94 -8.59 23.00
C GLY A 228 2.37 -8.19 23.38
N LEU A 229 2.84 -8.52 24.59
CA LEU A 229 4.22 -8.26 25.03
C LEU A 229 5.18 -9.29 24.42
N THR A 230 5.68 -9.06 23.21
CA THR A 230 6.64 -9.96 22.53
C THR A 230 8.11 -9.61 22.79
N SER A 231 8.39 -8.40 23.26
CA SER A 231 9.75 -7.87 23.49
C SER A 231 10.04 -7.66 24.97
N SER A 232 11.30 -7.73 25.37
CA SER A 232 11.73 -7.43 26.75
C SER A 232 11.85 -5.91 26.97
N GLY A 233 11.87 -5.50 28.24
CA GLY A 233 12.12 -4.10 28.63
C GLY A 233 10.93 -3.37 29.24
N LEU A 234 9.74 -3.99 29.31
CA LEU A 234 8.62 -3.43 30.03
C LEU A 234 8.93 -3.36 31.54
N THR A 235 8.91 -2.16 32.12
CA THR A 235 8.97 -1.97 33.57
C THR A 235 7.73 -1.23 34.06
N LEU A 236 7.12 -1.77 35.11
CA LEU A 236 5.95 -1.21 35.77
C LEU A 236 6.35 -0.60 37.12
N LEU A 237 5.67 0.47 37.52
CA LEU A 237 5.90 1.14 38.79
C LEU A 237 4.59 1.33 39.53
N ASN A 238 4.47 0.72 40.71
CA ASN A 238 3.34 0.89 41.61
C ASN A 238 3.66 1.91 42.73
N ASN A 239 2.73 2.86 42.95
CA ASN A 239 2.81 3.89 43.99
C ASN A 239 4.13 4.67 44.02
N GLY A 240 4.84 4.76 42.89
CA GLY A 240 6.07 5.53 42.75
C GLY A 240 7.35 4.87 43.30
N THR A 241 7.27 3.73 43.99
CA THR A 241 8.43 3.11 44.65
C THR A 241 8.61 1.62 44.36
N ASP A 242 7.54 0.89 44.04
CA ASP A 242 7.60 -0.55 43.80
C ASP A 242 7.75 -0.84 42.30
N THR A 243 8.96 -1.18 41.87
CA THR A 243 9.29 -1.39 40.45
C THR A 243 9.29 -2.88 40.12
N LEU A 244 8.61 -3.24 39.03
CA LEU A 244 8.53 -4.61 38.51
C LEU A 244 8.99 -4.65 37.05
N SER A 245 10.08 -5.37 36.80
CA SER A 245 10.49 -5.72 35.43
C SER A 245 9.71 -6.92 34.93
N VAL A 246 9.05 -6.79 33.78
CA VAL A 246 8.24 -7.83 33.18
C VAL A 246 8.99 -8.49 32.01
N PRO A 247 9.23 -9.81 32.04
CA PRO A 247 9.85 -10.54 30.94
C PRO A 247 9.01 -10.51 29.64
N ALA A 248 9.67 -10.70 28.50
CA ALA A 248 8.99 -10.90 27.22
C ALA A 248 8.09 -12.14 27.27
N ASN A 249 6.96 -12.10 26.55
CA ASN A 249 5.94 -13.16 26.46
C ASN A 249 5.19 -13.44 27.78
N SER A 250 5.37 -12.63 28.82
CA SER A 250 4.55 -12.71 30.02
C SER A 250 3.08 -12.42 29.67
N THR A 251 2.18 -13.26 30.17
CA THR A 251 0.72 -13.10 30.03
C THR A 251 0.06 -12.52 31.27
N SER A 252 0.82 -12.35 32.36
CA SER A 252 0.39 -11.77 33.62
C SER A 252 1.56 -11.15 34.37
N PHE A 253 1.26 -10.32 35.35
CA PHE A 253 2.23 -9.77 36.28
C PHE A 253 1.66 -9.71 37.69
N GLN A 254 2.53 -9.67 38.70
CA GLN A 254 2.16 -9.45 40.09
C GLN A 254 3.31 -8.75 40.82
N PHE A 255 3.01 -7.70 41.57
CA PHE A 255 3.96 -7.05 42.46
C PHE A 255 4.22 -7.91 43.70
N SER A 256 5.45 -7.86 44.22
CA SER A 256 5.84 -8.59 45.44
C SER A 256 5.40 -7.85 46.71
N THR A 257 5.27 -6.52 46.66
CA THR A 257 4.80 -5.72 47.78
C THR A 257 3.29 -5.88 47.92
N LEU A 258 2.84 -6.36 49.09
CA LEU A 258 1.42 -6.49 49.39
C LEU A 258 0.83 -5.17 49.89
N ILE A 259 -0.46 -4.95 49.65
CA ILE A 259 -1.22 -3.81 50.15
C ILE A 259 -2.07 -4.24 51.35
N ALA A 260 -1.98 -3.50 52.46
CA ALA A 260 -2.85 -3.69 53.61
C ALA A 260 -4.31 -3.37 53.27
N ALA A 261 -5.26 -4.07 53.89
CA ALA A 261 -6.69 -3.82 53.73
C ALA A 261 -7.03 -2.32 53.90
N GLY A 262 -7.79 -1.76 52.96
CA GLY A 262 -8.13 -0.34 52.89
C GLY A 262 -7.09 0.54 52.17
N GLY A 263 -5.95 -0.02 51.75
CA GLY A 263 -4.90 0.71 51.03
C GLY A 263 -5.25 1.05 49.57
N SER A 264 -4.33 1.72 48.87
CA SER A 264 -4.49 2.15 47.48
C SER A 264 -3.31 1.76 46.58
N TYR A 265 -3.55 1.60 45.29
CA TYR A 265 -2.52 1.35 44.27
C TYR A 265 -2.62 2.32 43.09
N SER A 266 -1.50 2.52 42.42
CA SER A 266 -1.37 3.33 41.20
C SER A 266 -0.20 2.79 40.39
N VAL A 267 -0.51 1.97 39.39
CA VAL A 267 0.45 1.35 38.46
C VAL A 267 0.66 2.25 37.25
N THR A 268 1.91 2.48 36.90
CA THR A 268 2.32 3.24 35.72
C THR A 268 3.34 2.44 34.92
N ILE A 269 3.45 2.69 33.61
CA ILE A 269 4.54 2.17 32.79
C ILE A 269 5.73 3.11 32.99
N GLN A 270 6.81 2.60 33.56
CA GLN A 270 8.05 3.36 33.76
C GLN A 270 8.93 3.30 32.51
N HIS A 271 8.99 2.15 31.84
CA HIS A 271 9.71 1.98 30.58
C HIS A 271 8.93 1.10 29.60
N GLN A 272 8.83 1.56 28.35
CA GLN A 272 8.23 0.80 27.26
C GLN A 272 9.26 -0.24 26.72
N PRO A 273 8.82 -1.45 26.34
CA PRO A 273 9.67 -2.41 25.66
C PRO A 273 9.98 -1.95 24.22
N ALA A 274 11.15 -2.34 23.70
CA ALA A 274 11.56 -1.96 22.35
C ALA A 274 10.63 -2.55 21.26
N GLY A 275 10.25 -1.72 20.27
CA GLY A 275 9.40 -2.13 19.15
C GLY A 275 7.91 -2.24 19.48
N LEU A 276 7.50 -1.92 20.71
CA LEU A 276 6.13 -2.05 21.18
C LEU A 276 5.70 -0.78 21.92
N THR A 277 4.41 -0.48 21.87
CA THR A 277 3.76 0.49 22.74
C THR A 277 2.74 -0.24 23.59
N CYS A 278 2.90 -0.21 24.91
CA CYS A 278 1.98 -0.78 25.89
C CYS A 278 1.09 0.30 26.51
N THR A 279 -0.18 -0.03 26.75
CA THR A 279 -1.15 0.80 27.49
C THR A 279 -1.67 0.04 28.71
N ILE A 280 -2.08 0.75 29.76
CA ILE A 280 -2.65 0.16 30.99
C ILE A 280 -4.09 0.61 31.19
N ASP A 281 -4.97 -0.36 31.42
CA ASP A 281 -6.33 -0.16 31.92
C ASP A 281 -6.44 -0.61 33.39
N ASN A 282 -7.37 0.03 34.13
CA ASN A 282 -7.52 -0.13 35.58
C ASN A 282 -6.22 0.12 36.35
N ALA A 283 -5.50 1.17 35.98
CA ALA A 283 -4.18 1.51 36.52
C ALA A 283 -4.19 1.88 38.02
N SER A 284 -5.32 2.23 38.62
CA SER A 284 -5.38 2.68 40.02
C SER A 284 -6.65 2.23 40.74
N GLY A 285 -6.58 2.18 42.07
CA GLY A 285 -7.70 1.87 42.96
C GLY A 285 -7.43 2.22 44.42
N THR A 286 -8.50 2.46 45.18
CA THR A 286 -8.48 2.77 46.62
C THR A 286 -9.33 1.77 47.39
N ASP A 287 -9.15 1.68 48.71
CA ASP A 287 -9.94 0.81 49.60
C ASP A 287 -9.87 -0.67 49.21
N VAL A 288 -8.65 -1.18 49.02
CA VAL A 288 -8.41 -2.56 48.57
C VAL A 288 -8.81 -3.55 49.67
N MET A 289 -9.81 -4.38 49.40
CA MET A 289 -10.35 -5.40 50.31
C MET A 289 -10.23 -6.84 49.77
N ALA A 290 -9.56 -7.01 48.63
CA ALA A 290 -9.28 -8.30 47.98
C ALA A 290 -8.05 -8.18 47.06
N ASN A 291 -7.50 -9.31 46.60
CA ASN A 291 -6.43 -9.31 45.60
C ASN A 291 -6.87 -8.60 44.32
N VAL A 292 -6.07 -7.65 43.86
CA VAL A 292 -6.31 -6.90 42.61
C VAL A 292 -5.75 -7.73 41.46
N THR A 293 -6.62 -8.15 40.54
CA THR A 293 -6.25 -9.01 39.39
C THR A 293 -6.74 -8.48 38.04
N ASN A 294 -7.40 -7.32 38.04
CA ASN A 294 -8.12 -6.76 36.89
C ASN A 294 -7.35 -5.65 36.16
N ILE A 295 -6.09 -5.39 36.52
CA ILE A 295 -5.22 -4.49 35.76
C ILE A 295 -4.90 -5.17 34.43
N SER A 296 -5.07 -4.46 33.31
CA SER A 296 -4.81 -5.02 31.99
C SER A 296 -3.77 -4.20 31.25
N ILE A 297 -2.76 -4.89 30.72
CA ILE A 297 -1.73 -4.29 29.88
C ILE A 297 -1.87 -4.84 28.47
N VAL A 298 -2.01 -3.94 27.50
CA VAL A 298 -2.10 -4.29 26.08
C VAL A 298 -0.92 -3.66 25.37
N CYS A 299 -0.06 -4.49 24.79
CA CYS A 299 1.07 -4.05 23.99
C CYS A 299 0.80 -4.32 22.51
N SER A 300 1.07 -3.34 21.66
CA SER A 300 0.99 -3.46 20.21
C SER A 300 2.30 -3.06 19.57
N ALA A 301 2.63 -3.65 18.41
CA ALA A 301 3.80 -3.25 17.65
C ALA A 301 3.75 -1.75 17.31
N THR A 302 4.87 -1.06 17.53
CA THR A 302 5.06 0.29 16.98
C THR A 302 5.20 0.12 15.46
N THR A 303 4.37 0.84 14.69
CA THR A 303 4.37 0.72 13.23
C THR A 303 4.47 2.10 12.57
N TYR A 304 5.06 2.15 11.38
CA TYR A 304 5.30 3.35 10.58
C TYR A 304 4.69 3.20 9.19
N THR A 305 4.12 4.29 8.64
CA THR A 305 3.53 4.27 7.30
C THR A 305 4.60 4.34 6.22
N ILE A 306 4.32 3.77 5.05
CA ILE A 306 5.17 3.87 3.86
C ILE A 306 4.41 4.60 2.77
N GLY A 307 4.94 5.73 2.31
CA GLY A 307 4.35 6.52 1.25
C GLY A 307 5.38 7.43 0.58
N GLY A 308 4.88 8.26 -0.33
CA GLY A 308 5.75 9.08 -1.16
C GLY A 308 4.99 9.99 -2.11
N SER A 309 5.74 10.63 -2.99
CA SER A 309 5.23 11.54 -4.02
C SER A 309 5.21 10.89 -5.40
N ILE A 310 4.28 11.33 -6.24
CA ILE A 310 4.15 10.91 -7.64
C ILE A 310 4.14 12.16 -8.52
N SER A 311 4.85 12.10 -9.64
CA SER A 311 4.85 13.15 -10.66
C SER A 311 4.71 12.53 -12.06
N GLY A 312 4.04 13.25 -12.96
CA GLY A 312 3.90 12.86 -14.38
C GLY A 312 2.96 11.68 -14.68
N LEU A 313 2.24 11.16 -13.68
CA LEU A 313 1.25 10.09 -13.88
C LEU A 313 -0.05 10.68 -14.47
N THR A 314 -0.24 10.59 -15.78
CA THR A 314 -1.42 11.11 -16.48
C THR A 314 -2.45 10.06 -16.88
N THR A 315 -2.10 8.76 -16.80
CA THR A 315 -2.95 7.63 -17.19
C THR A 315 -3.10 6.63 -16.05
N ASP A 316 -4.22 5.92 -16.01
CA ASP A 316 -4.46 4.84 -15.04
C ASP A 316 -3.60 3.61 -15.35
N GLY A 317 -3.41 2.74 -14.35
CA GLY A 317 -2.78 1.42 -14.53
C GLY A 317 -1.43 1.25 -13.85
N LEU A 318 -0.92 2.27 -13.13
CA LEU A 318 0.23 2.10 -12.25
C LEU A 318 -0.17 1.22 -11.06
N VAL A 319 0.61 0.16 -10.79
CA VAL A 319 0.48 -0.65 -9.58
C VAL A 319 1.84 -0.72 -8.89
N LEU A 320 1.90 -0.26 -7.66
CA LEU A 320 3.07 -0.37 -6.79
C LEU A 320 2.95 -1.61 -5.92
N GLN A 321 4.07 -2.20 -5.54
CA GLN A 321 4.10 -3.36 -4.65
C GLN A 321 5.17 -3.17 -3.59
N ASN A 322 4.84 -3.38 -2.33
CA ASN A 322 5.82 -3.38 -1.25
C ASN A 322 6.14 -4.81 -0.79
N ASN A 323 7.43 -5.12 -0.57
CA ASN A 323 7.93 -6.38 -0.02
C ASN A 323 7.39 -7.66 -0.68
N GLY A 324 7.02 -7.59 -1.97
CA GLY A 324 6.48 -8.73 -2.72
C GLY A 324 5.03 -9.11 -2.40
N GLY A 325 4.31 -8.32 -1.58
CA GLY A 325 2.92 -8.56 -1.21
C GLY A 325 2.31 -7.41 -0.42
N ASP A 326 1.88 -6.35 -1.11
CA ASP A 326 0.99 -5.27 -0.65
C ASP A 326 0.76 -4.39 -1.89
N ASP A 327 -0.07 -4.87 -2.82
CA ASP A 327 -0.24 -4.24 -4.12
C ASP A 327 -1.17 -3.02 -4.00
N LEU A 328 -0.68 -1.87 -4.47
CA LEU A 328 -1.37 -0.59 -4.43
C LEU A 328 -1.62 -0.08 -5.86
N PRO A 329 -2.85 -0.21 -6.38
CA PRO A 329 -3.26 0.49 -7.59
C PRO A 329 -3.28 2.00 -7.36
N VAL A 330 -2.70 2.76 -8.29
CA VAL A 330 -2.62 4.22 -8.24
C VAL A 330 -3.38 4.81 -9.42
N SER A 331 -4.32 5.70 -9.13
CA SER A 331 -5.13 6.39 -10.15
C SER A 331 -4.35 7.51 -10.85
N ALA A 332 -4.75 7.80 -12.09
CA ALA A 332 -4.25 8.93 -12.87
C ALA A 332 -4.31 10.25 -12.09
N ASN A 333 -3.31 11.10 -12.29
CA ASN A 333 -3.13 12.39 -11.63
C ASN A 333 -2.91 12.34 -10.11
N ALA A 334 -2.71 11.16 -9.53
CA ALA A 334 -2.26 11.07 -8.14
C ALA A 334 -0.92 11.79 -7.97
N THR A 335 -0.81 12.61 -6.92
CA THR A 335 0.43 13.32 -6.56
C THR A 335 1.19 12.66 -5.40
N SER A 336 0.59 11.66 -4.77
CA SER A 336 1.13 10.95 -3.62
C SER A 336 0.51 9.56 -3.49
N PHE A 337 1.20 8.66 -2.80
CA PHE A 337 0.70 7.33 -2.46
C PHE A 337 1.05 6.98 -1.01
N GLN A 338 0.30 6.05 -0.44
CA GLN A 338 0.60 5.43 0.85
C GLN A 338 0.08 3.99 0.85
N PHE A 339 0.93 3.05 1.27
CA PHE A 339 0.53 1.65 1.45
C PHE A 339 -0.39 1.47 2.66
N SER A 340 -1.32 0.53 2.57
CA SER A 340 -2.24 0.21 3.66
C SER A 340 -1.59 -0.57 4.79
N THR A 341 -0.55 -1.35 4.50
CA THR A 341 0.13 -2.16 5.51
C THR A 341 1.32 -1.39 6.07
N PRO A 342 1.28 -0.90 7.33
CA PRO A 342 2.41 -0.22 7.93
C PRO A 342 3.52 -1.21 8.29
N ILE A 343 4.76 -0.73 8.37
CA ILE A 343 5.93 -1.54 8.72
C ILE A 343 6.16 -1.47 10.23
N ALA A 344 6.51 -2.59 10.87
CA ALA A 344 6.94 -2.58 12.27
C ALA A 344 8.25 -1.78 12.44
N GLU A 345 8.43 -1.15 13.61
CA GLU A 345 9.67 -0.48 13.99
C GLU A 345 10.89 -1.40 13.84
N GLY A 346 11.96 -0.88 13.24
CA GLY A 346 13.15 -1.65 12.88
C GLY A 346 13.00 -2.51 11.62
N GLY A 347 11.80 -2.57 11.02
CA GLY A 347 11.52 -3.31 9.79
C GLY A 347 12.17 -2.74 8.53
N SER A 348 11.93 -3.39 7.39
CA SER A 348 12.45 -3.00 6.08
C SER A 348 11.36 -2.95 5.01
N TYR A 349 11.53 -2.08 4.03
CA TYR A 349 10.62 -1.98 2.89
C TYR A 349 11.39 -2.09 1.56
N ALA A 350 10.68 -2.55 0.55
CA ALA A 350 11.16 -2.63 -0.83
C ALA A 350 9.96 -2.42 -1.77
N VAL A 351 9.83 -1.20 -2.29
CA VAL A 351 8.78 -0.80 -3.21
C VAL A 351 9.23 -1.05 -4.65
N THR A 352 8.40 -1.75 -5.41
CA THR A 352 8.62 -2.03 -6.83
C THR A 352 7.42 -1.60 -7.66
N ILE A 353 7.62 -1.37 -8.96
CA ILE A 353 6.52 -1.19 -9.91
C ILE A 353 6.10 -2.58 -10.38
N ARG A 354 4.90 -3.01 -9.99
CA ARG A 354 4.34 -4.30 -10.40
C ARG A 354 3.75 -4.25 -11.81
N HIS A 355 3.19 -3.10 -12.19
CA HIS A 355 2.59 -2.85 -13.49
C HIS A 355 2.75 -1.37 -13.89
N GLN A 356 3.24 -1.13 -15.11
CA GLN A 356 3.38 0.23 -15.68
C GLN A 356 2.03 0.70 -16.27
N PRO A 357 1.68 1.98 -16.14
CA PRO A 357 0.53 2.56 -16.85
C PRO A 357 0.78 2.61 -18.36
N ALA A 358 -0.28 2.54 -19.17
CA ALA A 358 -0.16 2.60 -20.63
C ALA A 358 0.32 4.00 -21.09
N GLY A 359 1.23 4.04 -22.07
CA GLY A 359 1.76 5.29 -22.63
C GLY A 359 2.81 6.00 -21.78
N LEU A 360 3.15 5.46 -20.61
CA LEU A 360 4.07 6.05 -19.65
C LEU A 360 5.08 5.03 -19.14
N THR A 361 6.28 5.51 -18.83
CA THR A 361 7.27 4.76 -18.06
C THR A 361 7.50 5.50 -16.74
N CYS A 362 7.16 4.83 -15.64
CA CYS A 362 7.42 5.30 -14.29
C CYS A 362 8.71 4.70 -13.73
N THR A 363 9.45 5.48 -12.95
CA THR A 363 10.64 5.06 -12.20
C THR A 363 10.47 5.38 -10.72
N ILE A 364 11.14 4.64 -9.84
CA ILE A 364 11.10 4.83 -8.39
C ILE A 364 12.48 5.20 -7.88
N ASP A 365 12.56 6.28 -7.10
CA ASP A 365 13.72 6.64 -6.26
C ASP A 365 13.41 6.39 -4.77
N ASN A 366 14.46 6.13 -3.98
CA ASN A 366 14.37 5.75 -2.56
C ASN A 366 13.47 4.53 -2.29
N ALA A 367 13.46 3.59 -3.25
CA ALA A 367 12.58 2.43 -3.28
C ALA A 367 12.78 1.43 -2.12
N THR A 368 13.92 1.46 -1.43
CA THR A 368 14.25 0.50 -0.36
C THR A 368 14.74 1.21 0.90
N GLY A 369 14.47 0.60 2.05
CA GLY A 369 14.98 1.06 3.34
C GLY A 369 14.92 -0.03 4.41
N TYR A 370 15.76 0.10 5.43
CA TYR A 370 15.88 -0.82 6.55
C TYR A 370 15.91 -0.06 7.87
N ASN A 371 15.60 -0.74 8.97
CA ASN A 371 15.58 -0.16 10.31
C ASN A 371 14.68 1.09 10.39
N VAL A 372 13.42 0.96 9.96
CA VAL A 372 12.47 2.07 9.91
C VAL A 372 12.09 2.52 11.33
N MET A 373 12.37 3.79 11.64
CA MET A 373 12.13 4.43 12.95
C MET A 373 11.17 5.64 12.88
N ALA A 374 10.61 5.92 11.69
CA ALA A 374 9.67 7.00 11.44
C ALA A 374 8.86 6.71 10.16
N ASN A 375 7.78 7.45 9.91
CA ASN A 375 7.01 7.35 8.67
C ASN A 375 7.90 7.65 7.45
N VAL A 376 7.91 6.74 6.48
CA VAL A 376 8.63 6.89 5.20
C VAL A 376 7.77 7.71 4.27
N THR A 377 8.30 8.84 3.79
CA THR A 377 7.55 9.82 2.98
C THR A 377 8.34 10.34 1.77
N ASP A 378 9.58 9.88 1.61
CA ASP A 378 10.58 10.36 0.66
C ASP A 378 10.76 9.44 -0.57
N ILE A 379 9.90 8.43 -0.73
CA ILE A 379 9.82 7.65 -1.96
C ILE A 379 9.29 8.57 -3.07
N SER A 380 9.96 8.59 -4.20
CA SER A 380 9.57 9.44 -5.34
C SER A 380 9.29 8.57 -6.55
N ILE A 381 8.14 8.77 -7.17
CA ILE A 381 7.76 8.13 -8.43
C ILE A 381 7.68 9.20 -9.50
N VAL A 382 8.45 8.99 -10.57
CA VAL A 382 8.48 9.90 -11.72
C VAL A 382 8.02 9.13 -12.94
N CYS A 383 6.89 9.53 -13.52
CA CYS A 383 6.37 8.99 -14.76
C CYS A 383 6.65 9.95 -15.91
N SER A 384 7.07 9.40 -17.04
CA SER A 384 7.33 10.15 -18.27
C SER A 384 6.66 9.44 -19.44
N VAL A 385 6.30 10.20 -20.48
CA VAL A 385 5.74 9.59 -21.70
C VAL A 385 6.72 8.60 -22.31
N THR A 386 6.24 7.42 -22.65
CA THR A 386 7.04 6.45 -23.42
C THR A 386 7.24 7.02 -24.82
N THR A 387 8.49 7.08 -25.29
CA THR A 387 8.83 7.63 -26.60
C THR A 387 9.72 6.69 -27.40
N TYR A 388 9.60 6.73 -28.73
CA TYR A 388 10.36 5.93 -29.68
C TYR A 388 11.12 6.81 -30.67
N THR A 389 12.32 6.40 -31.04
CA THR A 389 13.16 7.12 -31.99
C THR A 389 12.68 6.91 -33.42
N ILE A 390 12.91 7.92 -34.28
CA ILE A 390 12.60 7.86 -35.71
C ILE A 390 13.90 7.98 -36.48
N GLY A 391 14.25 6.94 -37.24
CA GLY A 391 15.48 6.91 -38.03
C GLY A 391 15.40 5.91 -39.17
N GLY A 392 16.51 5.79 -39.88
CA GLY A 392 16.56 4.98 -41.09
C GLY A 392 17.91 4.93 -41.75
N SER A 393 17.92 4.33 -42.94
CA SER A 393 19.09 4.18 -43.79
C SER A 393 19.12 5.21 -44.92
N ILE A 394 20.32 5.55 -45.38
CA ILE A 394 20.56 6.45 -46.51
C ILE A 394 21.45 5.74 -47.52
N SER A 395 21.11 5.87 -48.80
CA SER A 395 21.94 5.38 -49.91
C SER A 395 22.11 6.45 -50.99
N GLY A 396 23.28 6.49 -51.62
CA GLY A 396 23.57 7.34 -52.77
C GLY A 396 23.75 8.85 -52.50
N LEU A 397 23.74 9.28 -51.22
CA LEU A 397 24.02 10.67 -50.84
C LEU A 397 25.51 10.98 -50.95
N THR A 398 25.95 11.59 -52.05
CA THR A 398 27.36 11.92 -52.31
C THR A 398 27.72 13.40 -52.12
N THR A 399 26.72 14.26 -51.91
CA THR A 399 26.88 15.71 -51.77
C THR A 399 26.11 16.23 -50.55
N ASP A 400 26.56 17.35 -49.97
CA ASP A 400 25.86 18.00 -48.86
C ASP A 400 24.58 18.71 -49.31
N GLY A 401 23.72 19.02 -48.35
CA GLY A 401 22.53 19.87 -48.55
C GLY A 401 21.19 19.12 -48.50
N LEU A 402 21.18 17.84 -48.15
CA LEU A 402 19.95 17.11 -47.87
C LEU A 402 19.39 17.58 -46.52
N VAL A 403 18.12 18.00 -46.50
CA VAL A 403 17.36 18.24 -45.28
C VAL A 403 16.11 17.36 -45.29
N LEU A 404 16.02 16.47 -44.32
CA LEU A 404 14.81 15.69 -44.04
C LEU A 404 13.94 16.48 -43.04
N GLN A 405 12.63 16.33 -43.13
CA GLN A 405 11.70 16.94 -42.18
C GLN A 405 10.73 15.89 -41.68
N ASN A 406 10.58 15.80 -40.36
CA ASN A 406 9.56 14.98 -39.73
C ASN A 406 8.40 15.86 -39.20
N ASN A 407 7.15 15.46 -39.48
CA ASN A 407 5.93 16.07 -38.94
C ASN A 407 5.85 17.61 -39.14
N GLY A 408 6.44 18.14 -40.21
CA GLY A 408 6.39 19.57 -40.56
C GLY A 408 7.27 20.50 -39.73
N GLY A 409 8.07 20.00 -38.76
CA GLY A 409 8.81 20.87 -37.83
C GLY A 409 10.16 20.35 -37.30
N ASP A 410 10.43 19.04 -37.30
CA ASP A 410 11.73 18.49 -36.86
C ASP A 410 12.62 18.29 -38.09
N ASP A 411 13.40 19.32 -38.44
CA ASP A 411 14.28 19.31 -39.59
C ASP A 411 15.66 18.72 -39.24
N LEU A 412 16.14 17.81 -40.08
CA LEU A 412 17.43 17.15 -39.95
C LEU A 412 18.29 17.39 -41.20
N SER A 413 19.35 18.18 -41.03
CA SER A 413 20.41 18.32 -42.05
C SER A 413 21.29 17.07 -42.04
N VAL A 414 21.44 16.44 -43.21
CA VAL A 414 22.23 15.23 -43.38
C VAL A 414 23.50 15.54 -44.18
N SER A 415 24.65 15.13 -43.65
CA SER A 415 25.95 15.32 -44.31
C SER A 415 26.16 14.32 -45.47
N ALA A 416 26.98 14.71 -46.45
CA ALA A 416 27.40 13.85 -47.54
C ALA A 416 27.98 12.52 -47.04
N ASN A 417 27.71 11.44 -47.76
CA ASN A 417 28.13 10.07 -47.46
C ASN A 417 27.54 9.46 -46.18
N ALA A 418 26.55 10.11 -45.54
CA ALA A 418 25.79 9.47 -44.48
C ALA A 418 25.10 8.20 -44.99
N ILE A 419 25.14 7.15 -44.18
CA ILE A 419 24.50 5.84 -44.45
C ILE A 419 23.25 5.62 -43.58
N SER A 420 23.01 6.49 -42.61
CA SER A 420 21.86 6.46 -41.72
C SER A 420 21.52 7.85 -41.22
N PHE A 421 20.33 7.99 -40.66
CA PHE A 421 19.88 9.19 -39.98
C PHE A 421 18.97 8.83 -38.81
N GLN A 422 18.86 9.75 -37.85
CA GLN A 422 17.92 9.66 -36.74
C GLN A 422 17.52 11.08 -36.35
N PHE A 423 16.22 11.32 -36.19
CA PHE A 423 15.68 12.57 -35.70
C PHE A 423 15.94 12.73 -34.20
N SER A 424 16.10 13.98 -33.75
CA SER A 424 16.37 14.29 -32.36
C SER A 424 15.12 14.25 -31.49
N THR A 425 13.94 14.49 -32.07
CA THR A 425 12.67 14.46 -31.37
C THR A 425 12.07 13.05 -31.52
N PRO A 426 11.98 12.26 -30.44
CA PRO A 426 11.29 10.98 -30.50
C PRO A 426 9.78 11.20 -30.54
N VAL A 427 9.05 10.20 -31.04
CA VAL A 427 7.58 10.21 -31.06
C VAL A 427 7.04 9.55 -29.80
N ALA A 428 5.94 10.03 -29.24
CA ALA A 428 5.26 9.34 -28.14
C ALA A 428 4.68 7.98 -28.60
N GLU A 429 4.57 7.03 -27.69
CA GLU A 429 3.86 5.75 -27.92
C GLU A 429 2.45 5.99 -28.44
N GLY A 430 2.07 5.28 -29.51
CA GLY A 430 0.81 5.49 -30.22
C GLY A 430 0.80 6.71 -31.17
N GLY A 431 1.85 7.54 -31.15
CA GLY A 431 1.99 8.70 -32.03
C GLY A 431 2.29 8.34 -33.49
N GLY A 432 2.39 9.34 -34.35
CA GLY A 432 2.70 9.19 -35.78
C GLY A 432 3.91 10.00 -36.23
N TYR A 433 4.46 9.62 -37.38
CA TYR A 433 5.59 10.29 -38.03
C TYR A 433 5.30 10.47 -39.52
N ASP A 434 5.88 11.51 -40.11
CA ASP A 434 5.82 11.83 -41.54
C ASP A 434 7.12 12.49 -41.97
N VAL A 435 8.05 11.66 -42.45
CA VAL A 435 9.39 12.01 -42.90
C VAL A 435 9.38 12.27 -44.40
N THR A 436 9.70 13.50 -44.76
CA THR A 436 9.75 13.99 -46.13
C THR A 436 11.11 14.61 -46.43
N VAL A 437 11.44 14.75 -47.72
CA VAL A 437 12.59 15.57 -48.13
C VAL A 437 12.14 17.02 -48.18
N LYS A 438 12.63 17.83 -47.24
CA LYS A 438 12.41 19.27 -47.23
C LYS A 438 13.29 19.99 -48.24
N GLN A 439 14.54 19.57 -48.35
CA GLN A 439 15.51 20.16 -49.26
C GLN A 439 16.34 19.07 -49.93
N GLN A 440 16.40 19.11 -51.27
CA GLN A 440 17.26 18.23 -52.05
C GLN A 440 18.72 18.70 -52.01
N PRO A 441 19.70 17.79 -51.89
CA PRO A 441 21.11 18.12 -52.04
C PRO A 441 21.44 18.47 -53.50
N SER A 442 22.55 19.17 -53.71
CA SER A 442 22.96 19.58 -55.06
C SER A 442 23.35 18.38 -55.92
N GLY A 443 22.74 18.27 -57.11
CA GLY A 443 23.06 17.26 -58.11
C GLY A 443 22.38 15.90 -57.90
N LEU A 444 21.64 15.70 -56.81
CA LEU A 444 20.91 14.46 -56.53
C LEU A 444 19.42 14.73 -56.32
N LYS A 445 18.62 13.69 -56.50
CA LYS A 445 17.23 13.60 -56.02
C LYS A 445 17.13 12.46 -55.03
N CYS A 446 16.81 12.81 -53.80
CA CYS A 446 16.53 11.90 -52.71
C CYS A 446 15.02 11.66 -52.60
N SER A 447 14.63 10.40 -52.39
CA SER A 447 13.25 9.99 -52.11
C SER A 447 13.20 9.20 -50.81
N VAL A 448 12.14 9.39 -50.03
CA VAL A 448 11.86 8.63 -48.81
C VAL A 448 10.91 7.49 -49.13
N SER A 449 11.19 6.30 -48.62
CA SER A 449 10.23 5.19 -48.54
C SER A 449 10.03 4.78 -47.09
N ASN A 450 8.84 4.25 -46.79
CA ASN A 450 8.35 4.05 -45.41
C ASN A 450 8.38 5.33 -44.56
N GLY A 451 8.31 6.50 -45.21
CA GLY A 451 8.47 7.80 -44.56
C GLY A 451 7.35 8.17 -43.61
N SER A 452 6.20 7.52 -43.66
CA SER A 452 5.05 7.83 -42.81
C SER A 452 4.56 6.62 -42.03
N GLY A 453 4.13 6.82 -40.79
CA GLY A 453 3.51 5.78 -39.97
C GLY A 453 2.68 6.35 -38.83
N SER A 454 1.76 5.53 -38.31
CA SER A 454 0.88 5.85 -37.19
C SER A 454 0.93 4.76 -36.14
N ASN A 455 0.60 5.10 -34.90
CA ASN A 455 0.58 4.14 -33.79
C ASN A 455 1.93 3.46 -33.53
N VAL A 456 2.97 4.28 -33.35
CA VAL A 456 4.34 3.79 -33.11
C VAL A 456 4.44 3.12 -31.73
N MET A 457 4.92 1.87 -31.71
CA MET A 457 5.07 1.03 -30.51
C MET A 457 6.51 0.52 -30.30
N ALA A 458 7.44 0.95 -31.16
CA ALA A 458 8.86 0.59 -31.13
C ALA A 458 9.67 1.63 -31.92
N ASP A 459 11.00 1.63 -31.76
CA ASP A 459 11.90 2.46 -32.57
C ASP A 459 11.70 2.20 -34.07
N VAL A 460 11.46 3.28 -34.83
CA VAL A 460 11.29 3.23 -36.28
C VAL A 460 12.68 3.29 -36.91
N THR A 461 13.05 2.25 -37.63
CA THR A 461 14.40 2.08 -38.20
C THR A 461 14.38 1.68 -39.69
N ASP A 462 13.20 1.48 -40.26
CA ASP A 462 12.96 0.95 -41.60
C ASP A 462 12.65 2.02 -42.65
N ILE A 463 12.75 3.31 -42.27
CA ILE A 463 12.72 4.40 -43.24
C ILE A 463 13.97 4.28 -44.11
N SER A 464 13.81 4.39 -45.43
CA SER A 464 14.95 4.44 -46.33
C SER A 464 14.92 5.66 -47.23
N VAL A 465 16.05 6.35 -47.29
CA VAL A 465 16.28 7.50 -48.17
C VAL A 465 17.23 7.06 -49.27
N THR A 466 16.77 7.15 -50.52
CA THR A 466 17.58 6.81 -51.69
C THR A 466 17.82 8.07 -52.51
N CYS A 467 19.09 8.44 -52.70
CA CYS A 467 19.51 9.58 -53.48
C CYS A 467 20.15 9.13 -54.80
N VAL A 468 19.69 9.68 -55.91
CA VAL A 468 20.19 9.36 -57.26
C VAL A 468 20.67 10.61 -57.98
N VAL A 469 21.71 10.49 -58.80
CA VAL A 469 22.22 11.61 -59.60
C VAL A 469 21.24 11.95 -60.73
N LEU A 470 21.01 13.25 -60.96
CA LEU A 470 20.18 13.71 -62.07
C LEU A 470 21.03 14.18 -63.25
N TYR A 471 20.73 13.64 -64.43
CA TYR A 471 21.37 13.98 -65.70
C TYR A 471 20.34 14.57 -66.66
N THR A 472 20.76 15.56 -67.45
CA THR A 472 19.98 16.06 -68.58
C THR A 472 20.62 15.61 -69.88
N TYR A 473 19.80 15.19 -70.83
CA TYR A 473 20.21 14.84 -72.17
C TYR A 473 19.54 15.76 -73.17
N VAL A 474 20.30 16.22 -74.17
CA VAL A 474 19.78 17.07 -75.25
C VAL A 474 20.12 16.44 -76.59
N THR A 475 19.14 16.13 -77.43
CA THR A 475 19.42 15.61 -78.79
C THR A 475 19.75 16.77 -79.73
N ASN A 476 20.86 16.63 -80.45
CA ASN A 476 21.35 17.60 -81.42
C ASN A 476 21.10 17.05 -82.83
N SER A 477 20.01 17.49 -83.46
CA SER A 477 19.61 16.97 -84.77
C SER A 477 20.62 17.34 -85.87
N GLY A 478 21.24 18.53 -85.76
CA GLY A 478 22.20 19.03 -86.73
C GLY A 478 23.57 18.36 -86.66
N ALA A 479 23.91 17.71 -85.53
CA ALA A 479 25.19 17.03 -85.33
C ALA A 479 25.07 15.51 -85.23
N ASN A 480 23.86 14.95 -85.20
CA ASN A 480 23.60 13.52 -84.93
C ASN A 480 24.19 13.05 -83.59
N THR A 481 24.10 13.86 -82.54
CA THR A 481 24.63 13.54 -81.21
C THR A 481 23.59 13.76 -80.10
N VAL A 482 23.88 13.25 -78.91
CA VAL A 482 23.15 13.59 -77.68
C VAL A 482 24.15 14.22 -76.71
N SER A 483 23.90 15.45 -76.26
CA SER A 483 24.69 16.09 -75.20
C SER A 483 24.30 15.51 -73.84
N LEU A 484 25.30 15.21 -73.00
CA LEU A 484 25.13 14.87 -71.59
C LEU A 484 25.44 16.11 -70.76
N CYS A 485 24.50 16.52 -69.90
CA CYS A 485 24.63 17.70 -69.07
C CYS A 485 24.34 17.36 -67.60
N ASN A 486 25.09 17.99 -66.71
CA ASN A 486 24.84 17.99 -65.27
C ASN A 486 23.95 19.17 -64.91
N ILE A 487 23.05 18.98 -63.94
CA ILE A 487 22.12 20.01 -63.47
C ILE A 487 22.60 20.54 -62.12
N ASN A 488 22.79 21.85 -62.01
CA ASN A 488 22.85 22.49 -60.70
C ASN A 488 21.42 22.59 -60.14
N GLN A 489 21.07 21.77 -59.15
CA GLN A 489 19.69 21.69 -58.64
C GLN A 489 19.18 22.98 -57.98
N THR A 490 20.08 23.82 -57.46
CA THR A 490 19.72 25.10 -56.83
C THR A 490 19.34 26.17 -57.85
N THR A 491 20.08 26.22 -58.96
CA THR A 491 19.95 27.31 -59.96
C THR A 491 19.31 26.86 -61.26
N GLY A 492 19.20 25.55 -61.49
CA GLY A 492 18.80 24.95 -62.77
C GLY A 492 19.85 25.02 -63.87
N VAL A 493 21.04 25.59 -63.63
CA VAL A 493 22.03 25.75 -64.71
C VAL A 493 22.55 24.40 -65.18
N LEU A 494 22.56 24.18 -66.50
CA LEU A 494 23.14 23.03 -67.18
C LEU A 494 24.62 23.27 -67.50
N THR A 495 25.44 22.29 -67.15
CA THR A 495 26.84 22.20 -67.60
C THR A 495 27.01 20.94 -68.45
N CYS A 496 27.36 21.11 -69.73
CA CYS A 496 27.40 20.03 -70.71
C CYS A 496 28.85 19.69 -71.09
N PRO A 497 29.52 18.74 -70.41
CA PRO A 497 30.93 18.41 -70.66
C PRO A 497 31.18 17.73 -72.03
N GLY A 498 30.15 17.20 -72.69
CA GLY A 498 30.31 16.56 -73.99
C GLY A 498 29.06 15.81 -74.45
N THR A 499 29.27 14.95 -75.46
CA THR A 499 28.23 14.09 -76.03
C THR A 499 28.32 12.66 -75.49
N THR A 500 27.21 11.92 -75.56
CA THR A 500 27.11 10.54 -75.10
C THR A 500 26.31 9.68 -76.07
N GLY A 501 26.56 8.37 -76.07
CA GLY A 501 26.01 7.43 -77.04
C GLY A 501 26.51 7.65 -78.47
N SER A 502 26.05 6.80 -79.38
CA SER A 502 26.37 6.88 -80.81
C SER A 502 25.30 6.13 -81.64
N GLY A 503 25.43 6.19 -82.98
CA GLY A 503 24.49 5.52 -83.89
C GLY A 503 23.20 6.30 -84.15
N PHE A 504 23.18 7.59 -83.84
CA PHE A 504 22.02 8.46 -84.08
C PHE A 504 21.97 8.99 -85.51
N ASN A 505 20.77 9.26 -86.01
CA ASN A 505 20.55 9.84 -87.35
C ASN A 505 19.35 10.79 -87.31
N ASN A 506 19.63 12.08 -87.27
CA ASN A 506 18.68 13.16 -87.03
C ASN A 506 17.83 12.89 -85.77
N PRO A 507 18.46 12.82 -84.58
CA PRO A 507 17.77 12.49 -83.34
C PRO A 507 16.83 13.63 -82.92
N ARG A 508 15.52 13.37 -82.98
CA ARG A 508 14.45 14.36 -82.76
C ARG A 508 13.90 14.40 -81.36
N ALA A 509 13.99 13.30 -80.63
CA ALA A 509 13.47 13.18 -79.27
C ALA A 509 14.32 12.21 -78.47
N ILE A 510 14.31 12.42 -77.16
CA ILE A 510 14.83 11.47 -76.19
C ILE A 510 13.82 11.36 -75.05
N HIS A 511 13.58 10.13 -74.59
CA HIS A 511 12.74 9.86 -73.44
C HIS A 511 13.46 8.87 -72.52
N ILE A 512 13.42 9.10 -71.21
CA ILE A 512 14.01 8.22 -70.20
C ILE A 512 12.89 7.43 -69.53
N ASN A 513 13.03 6.12 -69.41
CA ASN A 513 12.01 5.31 -68.76
C ASN A 513 11.86 5.69 -67.27
N PRO A 514 10.73 5.33 -66.62
CA PRO A 514 10.46 5.69 -65.23
C PRO A 514 11.59 5.34 -64.24
N THR A 515 12.24 4.19 -64.39
CA THR A 515 13.33 3.78 -63.50
C THR A 515 14.66 4.49 -63.76
N GLY A 516 14.74 5.34 -64.80
CA GLY A 516 15.97 6.01 -65.20
C GLY A 516 16.98 5.11 -65.91
N SER A 517 16.68 3.82 -66.11
CA SER A 517 17.62 2.79 -66.56
C SER A 517 17.80 2.74 -68.08
N PHE A 518 16.79 3.15 -68.85
CA PHE A 518 16.78 3.10 -70.31
C PHE A 518 16.46 4.47 -70.91
N ALA A 519 17.16 4.82 -71.99
CA ALA A 519 16.90 5.98 -72.81
C ALA A 519 16.50 5.54 -74.23
N TYR A 520 15.47 6.17 -74.78
CA TYR A 520 14.96 5.93 -76.13
C TYR A 520 15.19 7.19 -76.96
N ILE A 521 16.03 7.09 -78.00
CA ILE A 521 16.33 8.20 -78.90
C ILE A 521 15.63 7.97 -80.22
N VAL A 522 14.75 8.88 -80.60
CA VAL A 522 13.97 8.80 -81.84
C VAL A 522 14.77 9.38 -82.99
N ASN A 523 15.10 8.56 -84.00
CA ASN A 523 15.88 8.96 -85.17
C ASN A 523 14.95 9.11 -86.38
N GLN A 524 14.72 10.35 -86.82
CA GLN A 524 13.72 10.63 -87.83
C GLN A 524 14.09 10.06 -89.20
N ASN A 525 15.34 10.23 -89.63
CA ASN A 525 15.74 9.97 -91.02
C ASN A 525 15.80 8.49 -91.39
N ASN A 526 16.17 7.62 -90.44
CA ASN A 526 16.27 6.19 -90.68
C ASN A 526 15.04 5.41 -90.17
N GLY A 527 14.10 6.09 -89.51
CA GLY A 527 12.89 5.45 -89.02
C GLY A 527 13.10 4.53 -87.81
N LEU A 528 14.15 4.75 -87.01
CA LEU A 528 14.52 3.84 -85.91
C LEU A 528 14.52 4.53 -84.55
N ILE A 529 14.31 3.77 -83.49
CA ILE A 529 14.53 4.20 -82.11
C ILE A 529 15.79 3.53 -81.60
N THR A 530 16.79 4.30 -81.18
CA THR A 530 17.99 3.78 -80.51
C THR A 530 17.67 3.56 -79.04
N LEU A 531 17.89 2.33 -78.55
CA LEU A 531 17.79 1.99 -77.14
C LEU A 531 19.18 2.09 -76.51
N CYS A 532 19.28 2.84 -75.41
CA CYS A 532 20.50 2.97 -74.65
C CYS A 532 20.28 2.62 -73.17
N ASN A 533 21.24 1.91 -72.59
CA ASN A 533 21.37 1.74 -71.15
C ASN A 533 21.98 3.00 -70.54
N VAL A 534 21.35 3.53 -69.50
CA VAL A 534 21.84 4.69 -68.76
C VAL A 534 22.75 4.21 -67.63
N ASN A 535 24.03 4.59 -67.67
CA ASN A 535 24.91 4.40 -66.52
C ASN A 535 24.45 5.31 -65.38
N GLN A 536 23.91 4.75 -64.30
CA GLN A 536 23.33 5.51 -63.19
C GLN A 536 24.36 6.36 -62.43
N THR A 537 25.65 6.00 -62.50
CA THR A 537 26.74 6.70 -61.80
C THR A 537 27.35 7.83 -62.61
N SER A 538 27.38 7.72 -63.95
CA SER A 538 28.04 8.72 -64.81
C SER A 538 27.11 9.42 -65.81
N GLY A 539 25.88 8.94 -65.97
CA GLY A 539 24.94 9.41 -66.99
C GLY A 539 25.31 9.01 -68.42
N VAL A 540 26.39 8.24 -68.63
CA VAL A 540 26.79 7.85 -69.97
C VAL A 540 25.77 6.89 -70.58
N LEU A 541 25.32 7.18 -71.80
CA LEU A 541 24.45 6.33 -72.61
C LEU A 541 25.30 5.28 -73.33
N ASN A 542 25.05 4.00 -73.02
CA ASN A 542 25.57 2.87 -73.78
C ASN A 542 24.47 2.34 -74.71
N CYS A 543 24.64 2.49 -76.02
CA CYS A 543 23.60 2.25 -77.02
C CYS A 543 23.88 0.96 -77.82
N PRO A 544 23.46 -0.22 -77.34
CA PRO A 544 23.77 -1.50 -77.99
C PRO A 544 23.05 -1.70 -79.34
N GLY A 545 21.97 -0.97 -79.61
CA GLY A 545 21.22 -1.14 -80.85
C GLY A 545 19.93 -0.32 -80.95
N THR A 546 19.06 -0.76 -81.85
CA THR A 546 17.76 -0.14 -82.12
C THR A 546 16.62 -1.07 -81.73
N THR A 547 15.41 -0.53 -81.57
CA THR A 547 14.24 -1.28 -81.08
C THR A 547 12.94 -0.78 -81.71
N GLY A 548 11.86 -1.57 -81.62
CA GLY A 548 10.51 -1.19 -82.07
C GLY A 548 10.21 -1.29 -83.58
N GLY A 549 11.21 -1.40 -84.46
CA GLY A 549 11.02 -1.63 -85.90
C GLY A 549 11.19 -0.37 -86.78
N SER A 550 10.76 -0.45 -88.05
CA SER A 550 10.89 0.62 -89.06
C SER A 550 9.68 1.58 -89.05
N PHE A 551 9.77 2.62 -88.22
CA PHE A 551 8.82 3.71 -88.13
C PHE A 551 8.89 4.64 -89.35
N GLN A 552 7.78 5.32 -89.68
CA GLN A 552 7.72 6.22 -90.84
C GLN A 552 7.95 7.67 -90.40
N SER A 553 9.20 8.12 -90.49
CA SER A 553 9.65 9.44 -89.99
C SER A 553 9.16 9.69 -88.56
N PRO A 554 9.62 8.93 -87.56
CA PRO A 554 9.17 9.07 -86.19
C PRO A 554 9.64 10.42 -85.61
N ILE A 555 8.81 11.03 -84.80
CA ILE A 555 9.06 12.37 -84.26
C ILE A 555 9.32 12.36 -82.76
N ASP A 556 8.48 11.69 -81.99
CA ASP A 556 8.53 11.70 -80.53
C ASP A 556 8.09 10.35 -79.96
N ILE A 557 8.42 10.14 -78.68
CA ILE A 557 8.02 8.96 -77.91
C ILE A 557 7.56 9.38 -76.52
N ALA A 558 6.41 8.85 -76.08
CA ALA A 558 5.93 8.97 -74.71
C ALA A 558 5.83 7.58 -74.07
N ILE A 559 6.17 7.48 -72.79
CA ILE A 559 6.06 6.26 -72.00
C ILE A 559 4.98 6.48 -70.93
N ASN A 560 4.15 5.47 -70.69
CA ASN A 560 3.15 5.55 -69.62
C ASN A 560 3.81 5.55 -68.22
N PRO A 561 3.14 6.07 -67.18
CA PRO A 561 3.71 6.16 -65.84
C PRO A 561 4.20 4.81 -65.27
N ALA A 562 3.54 3.71 -65.61
CA ALA A 562 3.93 2.35 -65.20
C ALA A 562 5.17 1.82 -65.92
N GLY A 563 5.65 2.49 -66.98
CA GLY A 563 6.82 2.06 -67.76
C GLY A 563 6.60 0.78 -68.55
N THR A 564 5.34 0.43 -68.85
CA THR A 564 4.95 -0.81 -69.54
C THR A 564 4.63 -0.59 -71.02
N MET A 565 4.27 0.63 -71.41
CA MET A 565 3.83 0.98 -72.75
C MET A 565 4.49 2.26 -73.25
N ALA A 566 4.85 2.26 -74.53
CA ALA A 566 5.35 3.41 -75.26
C ALA A 566 4.45 3.75 -76.45
N TYR A 567 4.36 5.04 -76.77
CA TYR A 567 3.61 5.59 -77.91
C TYR A 567 4.53 6.44 -78.76
N VAL A 568 4.63 6.10 -80.05
CA VAL A 568 5.57 6.75 -80.99
C VAL A 568 4.80 7.47 -82.08
N THR A 569 5.01 8.77 -82.25
CA THR A 569 4.37 9.53 -83.33
C THR A 569 5.12 9.36 -84.65
N ASN A 570 4.39 9.06 -85.73
CA ASN A 570 4.94 8.83 -87.07
C ASN A 570 4.40 9.87 -88.04
N SER A 571 5.19 10.90 -88.36
CA SER A 571 4.70 11.98 -89.23
C SER A 571 4.62 11.58 -90.70
N GLY A 572 5.39 10.57 -91.12
CA GLY A 572 5.42 10.12 -92.52
C GLY A 572 4.13 9.43 -92.98
N ASN A 573 3.37 8.85 -92.04
CA ASN A 573 2.12 8.15 -92.35
C ASN A 573 0.94 8.57 -91.46
N ASN A 574 1.07 9.65 -90.67
CA ASN A 574 -0.04 10.23 -89.89
C ASN A 574 -0.66 9.28 -88.83
N THR A 575 0.20 8.50 -88.15
CA THR A 575 -0.21 7.51 -87.12
C THR A 575 0.57 7.64 -85.82
N VAL A 576 0.07 7.02 -84.75
CA VAL A 576 0.83 6.75 -83.53
C VAL A 576 1.00 5.23 -83.38
N SER A 577 2.23 4.75 -83.22
CA SER A 577 2.51 3.34 -82.93
C SER A 577 2.41 3.06 -81.44
N GLN A 578 1.84 1.92 -81.09
CA GLN A 578 1.78 1.44 -79.72
C GLN A 578 2.80 0.32 -79.52
N CYS A 579 3.60 0.41 -78.46
CA CYS A 579 4.67 -0.52 -78.16
C CYS A 579 4.57 -1.02 -76.72
N VAL A 580 4.75 -2.33 -76.52
CA VAL A 580 4.97 -2.93 -75.19
C VAL A 580 6.46 -2.83 -74.86
N ILE A 581 6.78 -2.45 -73.63
CA ILE A 581 8.15 -2.33 -73.13
C ILE A 581 8.50 -3.58 -72.32
N ASN A 582 9.58 -4.27 -72.69
CA ASN A 582 10.20 -5.24 -71.80
C ASN A 582 10.91 -4.50 -70.66
N GLN A 583 10.37 -4.59 -69.44
CA GLN A 583 10.89 -3.82 -68.30
C GLN A 583 12.30 -4.25 -67.86
N THR A 584 12.76 -5.44 -68.25
CA THR A 584 14.10 -5.96 -67.91
C THR A 584 15.14 -5.56 -68.94
N THR A 585 14.81 -5.62 -70.23
CA THR A 585 15.77 -5.33 -71.32
C THR A 585 15.62 -3.93 -71.92
N GLY A 586 14.49 -3.26 -71.67
CA GLY A 586 14.12 -1.99 -72.28
C GLY A 586 13.60 -2.11 -73.71
N GLU A 587 13.57 -3.30 -74.30
CA GLU A 587 13.18 -3.48 -75.72
C GLU A 587 11.70 -3.16 -75.96
N LEU A 588 11.42 -2.50 -77.09
CA LEU A 588 10.09 -2.17 -77.58
C LEU A 588 9.59 -3.24 -78.57
N SER A 589 8.38 -3.74 -78.35
CA SER A 589 7.62 -4.56 -79.30
C SER A 589 6.38 -3.79 -79.76
N CYS A 590 6.33 -3.40 -81.04
CA CYS A 590 5.33 -2.47 -81.59
C CYS A 590 4.43 -3.13 -82.64
N PRO A 591 3.46 -3.98 -82.25
CA PRO A 591 2.68 -4.78 -83.19
C PRO A 591 1.58 -4.00 -83.93
N SER A 592 1.21 -2.81 -83.46
CA SER A 592 0.05 -2.08 -83.99
C SER A 592 0.17 -0.55 -83.90
N THR A 593 -0.70 0.13 -84.64
CA THR A 593 -0.92 1.58 -84.51
C THR A 593 -2.15 1.82 -83.65
N THR A 594 -2.12 2.88 -82.85
CA THR A 594 -3.20 3.28 -81.97
C THR A 594 -3.65 4.69 -82.37
N GLY A 595 -4.72 4.73 -83.17
CA GLY A 595 -5.23 5.95 -83.81
C GLY A 595 -4.55 6.30 -85.15
N SER A 596 -5.32 6.96 -86.01
CA SER A 596 -4.89 7.44 -87.34
C SER A 596 -5.57 8.78 -87.65
N GLY A 597 -5.08 9.49 -88.66
CA GLY A 597 -5.65 10.79 -89.07
C GLY A 597 -5.08 11.99 -88.31
N PHE A 598 -4.03 11.78 -87.51
CA PHE A 598 -3.19 12.84 -86.97
C PHE A 598 -2.42 13.47 -88.14
N ASN A 599 -2.66 14.73 -88.50
CA ASN A 599 -1.98 15.34 -89.64
C ASN A 599 -0.63 15.93 -89.21
N GLY A 600 0.45 15.24 -89.54
CA GLY A 600 1.80 15.56 -89.08
C GLY A 600 1.94 15.46 -87.56
N PRO A 601 1.72 14.28 -86.94
CA PRO A 601 1.87 14.12 -85.50
C PRO A 601 3.32 14.43 -85.10
N GLY A 602 3.45 15.45 -84.25
CA GLY A 602 4.69 15.94 -83.68
C GLY A 602 4.93 15.30 -82.31
N GLY A 603 4.93 16.12 -81.28
CA GLY A 603 5.14 15.68 -79.89
C GLY A 603 3.98 14.93 -79.30
N ILE A 604 4.29 14.08 -78.34
CA ILE A 604 3.32 13.29 -77.58
C ILE A 604 3.66 13.25 -76.10
N THR A 605 2.66 13.34 -75.25
CA THR A 605 2.82 13.15 -73.80
C THR A 605 1.63 12.40 -73.21
N VAL A 606 1.84 11.68 -72.11
CA VAL A 606 0.83 10.92 -71.38
C VAL A 606 0.71 11.50 -69.97
N ASN A 607 -0.51 11.65 -69.45
CA ASN A 607 -0.72 12.17 -68.10
C ASN A 607 -0.22 11.18 -67.02
N SER A 608 0.00 11.69 -65.81
CA SER A 608 0.49 10.92 -64.66
C SER A 608 -0.41 9.76 -64.23
N ALA A 609 -1.70 9.81 -64.56
CA ALA A 609 -2.64 8.71 -64.35
C ALA A 609 -2.59 7.64 -65.47
N GLY A 610 -1.91 7.91 -66.58
CA GLY A 610 -1.85 7.01 -67.74
C GLY A 610 -3.16 6.93 -68.53
N THR A 611 -4.12 7.83 -68.29
CA THR A 611 -5.48 7.80 -68.83
C THR A 611 -5.69 8.64 -70.08
N PHE A 612 -4.81 9.59 -70.38
CA PHE A 612 -4.90 10.45 -71.57
C PHE A 612 -3.55 10.63 -72.23
N ALA A 613 -3.53 10.57 -73.56
CA ALA A 613 -2.41 10.98 -74.42
C ALA A 613 -2.76 12.29 -75.13
N TYR A 614 -1.79 13.22 -75.20
CA TYR A 614 -1.92 14.46 -75.93
C TYR A 614 -0.92 14.48 -77.08
N ILE A 615 -1.41 14.64 -78.29
CA ILE A 615 -0.64 14.57 -79.53
C ILE A 615 -0.73 15.93 -80.21
N VAL A 616 0.41 16.55 -80.47
CA VAL A 616 0.49 17.76 -81.27
C VAL A 616 0.40 17.39 -82.75
N ASN A 617 -0.48 18.05 -83.51
CA ASN A 617 -0.57 17.89 -84.97
C ASN A 617 0.03 19.13 -85.63
N GLU A 618 1.30 19.03 -86.06
CA GLU A 618 2.10 20.14 -86.58
C GLU A 618 1.45 20.75 -87.83
N LEU A 619 1.00 19.91 -88.77
CA LEU A 619 0.45 20.36 -90.05
C LEU A 619 -1.03 20.77 -89.97
N ALA A 620 -1.75 20.33 -88.92
CA ALA A 620 -3.13 20.75 -88.68
C ALA A 620 -3.27 21.87 -87.65
N ASN A 621 -2.17 22.37 -87.07
CA ASN A 621 -2.16 23.46 -86.10
C ASN A 621 -3.12 23.22 -84.90
N ASN A 622 -3.17 22.00 -84.39
CA ASN A 622 -4.05 21.64 -83.28
C ASN A 622 -3.45 20.52 -82.42
N ILE A 623 -4.13 20.18 -81.32
CA ILE A 623 -3.75 19.11 -80.41
C ILE A 623 -4.89 18.10 -80.32
N SER A 624 -4.59 16.81 -80.43
CA SER A 624 -5.53 15.73 -80.13
C SER A 624 -5.32 15.24 -78.70
N ALA A 625 -6.35 15.27 -77.85
CA ALA A 625 -6.34 14.58 -76.57
C ALA A 625 -7.16 13.29 -76.66
N CYS A 626 -6.52 12.15 -76.51
CA CYS A 626 -7.10 10.83 -76.66
C CYS A 626 -7.15 10.11 -75.31
N GLY A 627 -8.30 9.55 -74.95
CA GLY A 627 -8.38 8.65 -73.80
C GLY A 627 -7.64 7.34 -74.06
N ILE A 628 -6.99 6.78 -73.05
CA ILE A 628 -6.24 5.51 -73.12
C ILE A 628 -7.04 4.42 -72.41
N ASP A 629 -7.39 3.37 -73.14
CA ASP A 629 -7.95 2.15 -72.54
C ASP A 629 -6.90 1.49 -71.65
N GLN A 630 -7.15 1.38 -70.35
CA GLN A 630 -6.15 0.88 -69.39
C GLN A 630 -5.84 -0.61 -69.52
N SER A 631 -6.70 -1.38 -70.19
CA SER A 631 -6.51 -2.82 -70.36
C SER A 631 -5.69 -3.17 -71.60
N THR A 632 -5.85 -2.39 -72.66
CA THR A 632 -5.21 -2.64 -73.96
C THR A 632 -4.14 -1.60 -74.31
N GLY A 633 -4.13 -0.45 -73.62
CA GLY A 633 -3.33 0.72 -73.93
C GLY A 633 -3.76 1.47 -75.19
N ASN A 634 -4.89 1.10 -75.82
CA ASN A 634 -5.29 1.71 -77.08
C ASN A 634 -5.91 3.10 -76.87
N PHE A 635 -5.70 3.98 -77.83
CA PHE A 635 -6.42 5.25 -77.89
C PHE A 635 -7.90 4.99 -78.21
N THR A 636 -8.76 5.69 -77.47
CA THR A 636 -10.22 5.65 -77.59
C THR A 636 -10.68 6.92 -78.29
N SER A 637 -11.67 7.64 -77.74
CA SER A 637 -12.11 8.91 -78.32
C SER A 637 -11.02 9.98 -78.23
N CYS A 638 -10.71 10.62 -79.36
CA CYS A 638 -9.81 11.77 -79.43
C CYS A 638 -10.60 13.06 -79.63
N ALA A 639 -10.48 14.00 -78.70
CA ALA A 639 -10.98 15.36 -78.84
C ALA A 639 -9.90 16.26 -79.47
N VAL A 640 -10.28 17.14 -80.38
CA VAL A 640 -9.36 18.07 -81.05
C VAL A 640 -9.49 19.47 -80.42
N TYR A 641 -8.36 20.03 -80.00
CA TYR A 641 -8.25 21.34 -79.39
C TYR A 641 -7.49 22.27 -80.33
N THR A 642 -8.19 23.30 -80.80
CA THR A 642 -7.65 24.36 -81.63
C THR A 642 -7.30 25.59 -80.78
N GLY A 643 -6.43 26.44 -81.30
CA GLY A 643 -6.08 27.73 -80.74
C GLY A 643 -5.29 28.52 -81.77
N ASP A 644 -4.62 29.60 -81.35
CA ASP A 644 -3.70 30.37 -82.20
C ASP A 644 -2.35 29.65 -82.42
N PHE A 645 -2.39 28.32 -82.50
CA PHE A 645 -1.24 27.48 -82.81
C PHE A 645 -0.82 27.69 -84.26
N ASN A 646 0.49 27.65 -84.50
CA ASN A 646 1.07 27.79 -85.82
C ASN A 646 2.38 27.00 -85.88
N HIS A 647 2.31 25.80 -86.46
CA HIS A 647 3.33 24.76 -86.40
C HIS A 647 3.71 24.46 -84.94
N PRO A 648 2.76 23.94 -84.14
CA PRO A 648 3.09 23.42 -82.81
C PRO A 648 3.97 22.16 -82.96
N ASN A 649 4.95 21.97 -82.07
CA ASN A 649 5.97 20.92 -82.21
C ASN A 649 5.97 19.88 -81.11
N ARG A 650 6.11 20.31 -79.85
CA ARG A 650 6.15 19.42 -78.68
C ARG A 650 5.13 19.86 -77.65
N ILE A 651 4.69 18.90 -76.86
CA ILE A 651 3.84 19.11 -75.69
C ILE A 651 4.45 18.38 -74.51
N THR A 652 4.45 19.01 -73.35
CA THR A 652 4.76 18.35 -72.08
C THR A 652 3.80 18.80 -71.00
N LEU A 653 3.56 17.93 -70.02
CA LEU A 653 2.76 18.24 -68.84
C LEU A 653 3.67 18.61 -67.69
N ASN A 654 3.21 19.48 -66.80
CA ASN A 654 3.85 19.60 -65.50
C ASN A 654 3.62 18.33 -64.67
N PRO A 655 4.45 18.06 -63.64
CA PRO A 655 4.29 16.88 -62.78
C PRO A 655 2.89 16.70 -62.18
N GLY A 656 2.23 17.81 -61.82
CA GLY A 656 0.86 17.79 -61.30
C GLY A 656 -0.22 17.50 -62.35
N GLY A 657 0.12 17.52 -63.64
CA GLY A 657 -0.79 17.23 -64.76
C GLY A 657 -1.86 18.28 -65.03
N ASN A 658 -1.84 19.42 -64.34
CA ASN A 658 -2.82 20.50 -64.47
C ASN A 658 -2.45 21.57 -65.51
N PHE A 659 -1.19 21.59 -65.97
CA PHE A 659 -0.72 22.49 -67.02
C PHE A 659 -0.01 21.71 -68.13
N ALA A 660 -0.29 22.08 -69.37
CA ALA A 660 0.42 21.62 -70.56
C ALA A 660 1.15 22.78 -71.22
N TYR A 661 2.37 22.53 -71.68
CA TYR A 661 3.22 23.50 -72.36
C TYR A 661 3.50 23.02 -73.77
N VAL A 662 3.19 23.88 -74.75
CA VAL A 662 3.24 23.52 -76.16
C VAL A 662 4.22 24.43 -76.87
N SER A 663 5.31 23.88 -77.40
CA SER A 663 6.25 24.68 -78.20
C SER A 663 5.63 24.99 -79.57
N ASN A 664 5.71 26.25 -79.99
CA ASN A 664 5.04 26.78 -81.17
C ASN A 664 5.98 27.68 -81.98
N GLY A 665 6.06 27.48 -83.29
CA GLY A 665 6.82 28.35 -84.20
C GLY A 665 8.05 27.74 -84.85
N PHE A 666 7.92 26.55 -85.44
CA PHE A 666 8.86 26.00 -86.42
C PHE A 666 8.47 26.48 -87.84
N GLY A 667 9.45 26.86 -88.68
CA GLY A 667 9.18 27.15 -90.10
C GLY A 667 8.78 28.58 -90.50
N ASP A 668 9.48 29.61 -89.98
CA ASP A 668 9.44 31.02 -90.46
C ASP A 668 8.32 31.94 -89.93
N THR A 669 7.65 31.61 -88.82
CA THR A 669 6.70 32.54 -88.18
C THR A 669 7.27 33.18 -86.92
N THR A 670 7.26 34.52 -86.89
CA THR A 670 7.61 35.34 -85.74
C THR A 670 6.33 35.87 -85.09
N PRO A 671 6.22 35.86 -83.75
CA PRO A 671 7.22 35.38 -82.78
C PRO A 671 7.10 33.87 -82.50
N SER A 672 8.26 33.23 -82.31
CA SER A 672 8.34 31.88 -81.72
C SER A 672 7.87 31.89 -80.26
N GLN A 673 7.02 30.95 -79.86
CA GLN A 673 6.27 31.01 -78.60
C GLN A 673 6.20 29.65 -77.90
N VAL A 674 5.91 29.67 -76.60
CA VAL A 674 5.42 28.49 -75.88
C VAL A 674 4.01 28.82 -75.41
N PHE A 675 3.03 27.98 -75.74
CA PHE A 675 1.66 28.09 -75.26
C PHE A 675 1.53 27.41 -73.90
N LEU A 676 0.74 28.02 -73.03
CA LEU A 676 0.34 27.45 -71.75
C LEU A 676 -1.15 27.07 -71.84
N CYS A 677 -1.45 25.81 -71.55
CA CYS A 677 -2.81 25.31 -71.47
C CYS A 677 -3.09 24.78 -70.05
N SER A 678 -4.28 25.03 -69.53
CA SER A 678 -4.79 24.31 -68.37
C SER A 678 -5.40 22.98 -68.80
N VAL A 679 -5.27 21.96 -67.93
CA VAL A 679 -5.74 20.59 -68.17
C VAL A 679 -6.81 20.24 -67.14
N GLU A 680 -8.00 19.89 -67.59
CA GLU A 680 -9.04 19.28 -66.76
C GLU A 680 -8.78 17.78 -66.62
N GLN A 681 -8.17 17.37 -65.51
CA GLN A 681 -7.61 16.02 -65.36
C GLN A 681 -8.66 14.90 -65.47
N SER A 682 -9.91 15.17 -65.07
CA SER A 682 -10.99 14.18 -65.11
C SER A 682 -11.45 13.84 -66.53
N THR A 683 -11.36 14.80 -67.45
CA THR A 683 -11.86 14.66 -68.83
C THR A 683 -10.74 14.70 -69.88
N GLY A 684 -9.53 15.09 -69.49
CA GLY A 684 -8.41 15.33 -70.40
C GLY A 684 -8.59 16.59 -71.25
N ALA A 685 -9.50 17.50 -70.89
CA ALA A 685 -9.78 18.67 -71.71
C ALA A 685 -8.71 19.76 -71.56
N LEU A 686 -8.31 20.35 -72.69
CA LEU A 686 -7.34 21.46 -72.74
C LEU A 686 -8.05 22.80 -72.91
N THR A 687 -7.59 23.80 -72.17
CA THR A 687 -7.92 25.21 -72.43
C THR A 687 -6.63 25.99 -72.57
N CYS A 688 -6.39 26.58 -73.75
CA CYS A 688 -5.11 27.22 -74.10
C CYS A 688 -5.29 28.74 -74.26
N PRO A 689 -5.33 29.52 -73.18
CA PRO A 689 -5.67 30.94 -73.22
C PRO A 689 -4.58 31.83 -73.86
N GLY A 690 -3.35 31.33 -74.01
CA GLY A 690 -2.28 32.09 -74.68
C GLY A 690 -0.88 31.57 -74.41
N THR A 691 0.09 32.46 -74.57
CA THR A 691 1.53 32.16 -74.53
C THR A 691 2.16 32.47 -73.18
N THR A 692 3.27 31.82 -72.88
CA THR A 692 4.05 32.03 -71.67
C THR A 692 5.54 32.13 -71.97
N GLY A 693 6.27 32.96 -71.21
CA GLY A 693 7.69 33.20 -71.42
C GLY A 693 8.00 34.00 -72.70
N SER A 694 9.27 34.29 -72.92
CA SER A 694 9.76 35.06 -74.07
C SER A 694 11.23 34.75 -74.36
N GLY A 695 11.74 35.20 -75.51
CA GLY A 695 13.15 35.02 -75.90
C GLY A 695 13.45 33.68 -76.56
N PHE A 696 12.41 32.94 -76.97
CA PHE A 696 12.55 31.68 -77.69
C PHE A 696 12.92 31.91 -79.15
N ASN A 697 13.59 30.94 -79.75
CA ASN A 697 13.95 30.96 -81.17
C ASN A 697 13.74 29.57 -81.76
N GLN A 698 12.60 29.37 -82.43
CA GLN A 698 12.12 28.07 -82.87
C GLN A 698 12.17 27.04 -81.73
N PRO A 699 11.37 27.23 -80.65
CA PRO A 699 11.33 26.30 -79.54
C PRO A 699 10.82 24.96 -80.05
N PHE A 700 11.52 23.90 -79.65
CA PHE A 700 11.26 22.56 -80.14
C PHE A 700 11.02 21.64 -78.96
N GLY A 701 12.06 21.08 -78.34
CA GLY A 701 11.98 20.24 -77.15
C GLY A 701 11.63 21.05 -75.91
N ILE A 702 10.76 20.52 -75.06
CA ILE A 702 10.43 21.11 -73.76
C ILE A 702 10.37 20.02 -72.69
N THR A 703 11.00 20.27 -71.54
CA THR A 703 10.89 19.40 -70.37
C THR A 703 10.85 20.23 -69.09
N ILE A 704 10.22 19.70 -68.05
CA ILE A 704 10.01 20.37 -66.76
C ILE A 704 10.60 19.48 -65.68
N ASN A 705 11.32 20.05 -64.71
CA ASN A 705 11.84 19.25 -63.61
C ASN A 705 10.72 18.71 -62.72
N SER A 706 10.95 17.58 -62.05
CA SER A 706 9.97 16.96 -61.16
C SER A 706 9.47 17.85 -60.01
N ALA A 707 10.25 18.87 -59.60
CA ALA A 707 9.81 19.85 -58.61
C ALA A 707 8.81 20.89 -59.17
N ASN A 708 8.53 20.89 -60.48
CA ASN A 708 7.72 21.89 -61.17
C ASN A 708 8.20 23.34 -60.94
N THR A 709 9.51 23.54 -60.82
CA THR A 709 10.11 24.86 -60.58
C THR A 709 10.85 25.40 -61.80
N ILE A 710 11.29 24.52 -62.70
CA ILE A 710 12.17 24.85 -63.82
C ILE A 710 11.69 24.14 -65.09
N ALA A 711 11.62 24.88 -66.19
CA ALA A 711 11.43 24.36 -67.54
C ALA A 711 12.69 24.62 -68.39
N TYR A 712 13.06 23.64 -69.20
CA TYR A 712 14.10 23.75 -70.22
C TYR A 712 13.49 23.64 -71.61
N ILE A 713 13.83 24.61 -72.46
CA ILE A 713 13.30 24.67 -73.83
C ILE A 713 14.47 24.65 -74.81
N ALA A 714 14.56 23.61 -75.63
CA ALA A 714 15.53 23.53 -76.72
C ALA A 714 15.09 24.45 -77.86
N ASN A 715 15.94 25.40 -78.23
CA ASN A 715 15.74 26.36 -79.32
C ASN A 715 16.59 25.92 -80.53
N SER A 716 15.93 25.33 -81.52
CA SER A 716 16.62 24.81 -82.72
C SER A 716 17.25 25.93 -83.54
N GLY A 717 16.57 27.08 -83.65
CA GLY A 717 16.93 28.14 -84.56
C GLY A 717 18.19 28.94 -84.18
N ASN A 718 18.57 28.94 -82.89
CA ASN A 718 19.81 29.58 -82.41
C ASN A 718 20.74 28.63 -81.65
N SER A 719 20.50 27.31 -81.69
CA SER A 719 21.31 26.28 -81.03
C SER A 719 21.54 26.51 -79.53
N SER A 720 20.47 26.83 -78.80
CA SER A 720 20.52 27.09 -77.36
C SER A 720 19.45 26.31 -76.58
N VAL A 721 19.58 26.24 -75.26
CA VAL A 721 18.52 25.77 -74.37
C VAL A 721 18.14 26.93 -73.43
N SER A 722 16.89 27.38 -73.45
CA SER A 722 16.38 28.37 -72.49
C SER A 722 16.18 27.72 -71.12
N LEU A 723 16.56 28.45 -70.07
CA LEU A 723 16.27 28.12 -68.67
C LEU A 723 15.14 29.04 -68.21
N CYS A 724 14.01 28.47 -67.80
CA CYS A 724 12.84 29.23 -67.36
C CYS A 724 12.39 28.80 -65.97
N ASN A 725 12.13 29.76 -65.10
CA ASN A 725 11.49 29.53 -63.81
C ASN A 725 9.98 29.41 -64.01
N ILE A 726 9.35 28.50 -63.25
CA ILE A 726 7.91 28.25 -63.29
C ILE A 726 7.25 28.85 -62.04
N THR A 727 6.24 29.68 -62.25
CA THR A 727 5.34 30.10 -61.17
C THR A 727 4.30 28.99 -60.95
N GLN A 728 4.54 28.10 -59.98
CA GLN A 728 3.76 26.86 -59.78
C GLN A 728 2.23 27.05 -59.71
N SER A 729 1.75 28.14 -59.11
CA SER A 729 0.32 28.42 -58.96
C SER A 729 -0.39 28.77 -60.28
N THR A 730 0.34 29.29 -61.27
CA THR A 730 -0.22 29.77 -62.54
C THR A 730 0.32 29.03 -63.76
N GLY A 731 1.42 28.28 -63.62
CA GLY A 731 2.16 27.68 -64.74
C GLY A 731 2.96 28.69 -65.56
N ALA A 732 3.01 29.98 -65.19
CA ALA A 732 3.70 30.98 -65.98
C ALA A 732 5.24 30.78 -65.97
N LEU A 733 5.85 30.87 -67.15
CA LEU A 733 7.29 30.80 -67.40
C LEU A 733 7.92 32.19 -67.39
N SER A 734 9.03 32.33 -66.65
CA SER A 734 9.94 33.47 -66.70
C SER A 734 11.33 33.00 -67.13
N CYS A 735 11.79 33.43 -68.30
CA CYS A 735 13.00 32.91 -68.95
C CYS A 735 14.14 33.94 -68.95
N PRO A 736 14.98 34.00 -67.90
CA PRO A 736 16.04 35.01 -67.78
C PRO A 736 17.21 34.82 -68.77
N GLY A 737 17.34 33.64 -69.39
CA GLY A 737 18.42 33.40 -70.35
C GLY A 737 18.52 31.96 -70.82
N THR A 738 19.68 31.63 -71.39
CA THR A 738 20.02 30.29 -71.88
C THR A 738 20.99 29.58 -70.95
N THR A 739 21.06 28.26 -71.06
CA THR A 739 21.92 27.40 -70.24
C THR A 739 22.54 26.28 -71.06
N GLY A 740 23.66 25.73 -70.59
CA GLY A 740 24.48 24.80 -71.36
C GLY A 740 25.14 25.42 -72.60
N SER A 741 25.95 24.63 -73.29
CA SER A 741 26.65 25.03 -74.52
C SER A 741 27.03 23.80 -75.35
N GLY A 742 27.46 24.03 -76.59
CA GLY A 742 27.89 22.94 -77.50
C GLY A 742 26.73 22.21 -78.18
N PHE A 743 25.54 22.80 -78.18
CA PHE A 743 24.39 22.26 -78.89
C PHE A 743 24.47 22.58 -80.38
N THR A 744 23.80 21.77 -81.20
CA THR A 744 23.68 22.02 -82.65
C THR A 744 22.30 21.60 -83.11
N ASN A 745 21.43 22.59 -83.33
CA ASN A 745 20.00 22.37 -83.61
C ASN A 745 19.36 21.41 -82.58
N PRO A 746 19.30 21.81 -81.29
CA PRO A 746 18.75 20.97 -80.23
C PRO A 746 17.24 20.79 -80.42
N THR A 747 16.75 19.56 -80.29
CA THR A 747 15.34 19.21 -80.60
C THR A 747 14.67 18.38 -79.51
N GLY A 748 15.36 17.46 -78.86
CA GLY A 748 14.85 16.70 -77.71
C GLY A 748 15.57 17.10 -76.44
N ILE A 749 14.86 17.08 -75.31
CA ILE A 749 15.47 17.27 -74.00
C ILE A 749 14.77 16.39 -72.96
N ALA A 750 15.54 15.68 -72.14
CA ALA A 750 15.01 14.83 -71.07
C ALA A 750 15.90 14.90 -69.83
N ILE A 751 15.31 14.72 -68.65
CA ILE A 751 16.00 14.72 -67.36
C ILE A 751 15.74 13.36 -66.70
N THR A 752 16.78 12.70 -66.18
CA THR A 752 16.58 11.50 -65.36
C THR A 752 15.82 11.87 -64.09
N GLY A 753 15.00 10.97 -63.55
CA GLY A 753 14.25 11.23 -62.31
C GLY A 753 13.09 12.23 -62.44
N ASN A 754 12.72 12.63 -63.66
CA ASN A 754 11.43 13.25 -63.95
C ASN A 754 10.33 12.17 -63.98
N LEU A 755 9.73 11.94 -62.82
CA LEU A 755 8.38 11.40 -62.64
C LEU A 755 7.71 12.25 -61.57
#